data_AF-A0A844GR43-F1
#
_entry.id   AF-A0A844GR43-F1
#
_cell.length_a   1.000
_cell.length_b   1.000
_cell.length_c   1.000
_cell.angle_alpha   90.00
_cell.angle_beta   90.00
_cell.angle_gamma   90.00
#
_symmetry.space_group_name_H-M   'P 1'
#
loop_
_entity.id
_entity.type
_entity.pdbx_description
1 polymer ?
#
loop_
_entity_poly.entity_id
_entity_poly.type
_entity_poly.pdbx_seq_one_letter_code
_entity_poly.pdbx_strand_id
1 'polypeptide(L)'
;MFKLNEIKDYPLAKIREISKQLNTADENPEYKLDCTDVYGLDDDVLEALFSAIRDDWKQEVNGYYRELDNFIININGDLLEDLKAYLTNLNKEQYSSNFNFLSTPDLLKIATQAESHYQKHPETSIILCRQFIELLAKYVSAKRKIYDEIKNEKLIYIINTLRNKNAIGHRAYNLLNDVRNMANQVIHPEPEHATNIDSNRPNITSKTALKFIKKIHELAIWYHKAYCRNPKIPFEPPIYDPNKIIKRPDGNIDSIAVDKELTIIEGGNKTYNSSDIEGAESGTKIVSSIDDYEANSQTTELLPTGSLIRQRYRIEKKLSSGSFGTTYLAEDLGKPTKPFCVVKQFTPKKTDRGTFSRAVELFKKEAEVLENLGSHPEIPTMIEYFEEGDNLLLIQDYIEGNTLREEFREDDKPYQQDEVIQLLKDILNPLCYVHQKKIVHRDLKPENLIRRVNDNKIVIIDFGAVKEIFENKQEKGTCIGTVGYMPIEQSRGDTLSFKFDVYALGMIAIEALTNQPARNISSPKNTIKQIGNISNGFRDILLKMTASDSDYRYDDAQAVLKAITQLKPSKPEGESVPLWLKITIGVGILAIVALFIKSLPYFNKTKLQQKELTIGTIWKPEASQGLADYIEENSVPANYFDFLKGDEIKVRINGDRTLSYPEAKKRMEAKQWDIAFATSPMLSIFAKNQGYNHLAGMFPGSNSYNAGLFVRSDSPIQSINDINSSTKVALGSFTSASSFYMPVYNLYGKTIVADVGNRGEAIIEKVKNGDADVGSAAIGDSVRKDDPTLRIIHVSRDIPGSGVYASPNLSKNDYENVKKLMLNAPSEIQKEANYEAKPEPDYTEFKKIVQRVEEILICADFTKNPVTLACTGEIQTIEGNINGVSLEGNNSVLKISADGQIYNISIPVKMTIEIFGSDKLTDIQGKSVIVKTNKLNGNKGQISNSQQIEVYE
;
A
#
# COMPACT_ATOMS: atom_id res chain seq x y z
N MET A 1 2.09 -30.63 -22.33
CA MET A 1 0.80 -31.38 -22.38
C MET A 1 0.72 -32.50 -23.42
N PHE A 2 1.57 -32.60 -24.45
CA PHE A 2 1.45 -33.68 -25.46
C PHE A 2 2.38 -34.90 -25.29
N LYS A 3 3.09 -35.05 -24.15
CA LYS A 3 3.88 -36.26 -23.81
C LYS A 3 3.71 -36.73 -22.36
N LEU A 4 2.51 -36.56 -21.80
CA LEU A 4 2.12 -37.10 -20.47
C LEU A 4 1.39 -38.46 -20.60
N ASN A 5 1.64 -39.20 -21.68
CA ASN A 5 0.89 -40.42 -22.01
C ASN A 5 1.48 -41.71 -21.42
N GLU A 6 2.54 -41.61 -20.60
CA GLU A 6 3.19 -42.78 -19.96
C GLU A 6 3.07 -42.81 -18.43
N ILE A 7 2.32 -41.88 -17.82
CA ILE A 7 1.81 -42.02 -16.43
C ILE A 7 0.37 -42.52 -16.51
N LYS A 8 0.16 -43.63 -17.22
CA LYS A 8 -1.19 -44.02 -17.65
C LYS A 8 -2.06 -44.64 -16.56
N ASP A 9 -1.48 -45.01 -15.41
CA ASP A 9 -2.22 -45.71 -14.35
C ASP A 9 -2.16 -45.07 -12.95
N TYR A 10 -1.63 -43.84 -12.81
CA TYR A 10 -1.65 -43.14 -11.52
C TYR A 10 -2.80 -42.13 -11.42
N PRO A 11 -3.76 -42.30 -10.47
CA PRO A 11 -4.93 -41.43 -10.39
C PRO A 11 -4.54 -39.98 -10.10
N LEU A 12 -4.99 -39.06 -10.95
CA LEU A 12 -4.73 -37.61 -10.86
C LEU A 12 -5.11 -37.00 -9.49
N ALA A 13 -6.05 -37.63 -8.79
CA ALA A 13 -6.47 -37.26 -7.44
C ALA A 13 -5.35 -37.47 -6.41
N LYS A 14 -4.60 -38.57 -6.53
CA LYS A 14 -3.55 -38.97 -5.59
C LYS A 14 -2.30 -38.09 -5.72
N ILE A 15 -1.98 -37.67 -6.95
CA ILE A 15 -0.91 -36.70 -7.23
C ILE A 15 -1.25 -35.32 -6.64
N ARG A 16 -2.52 -34.89 -6.75
CA ARG A 16 -2.99 -33.63 -6.15
C ARG A 16 -3.01 -33.67 -4.63
N GLU A 17 -3.28 -34.83 -4.05
CA GLU A 17 -3.30 -35.03 -2.60
C GLU A 17 -1.90 -34.98 -1.98
N ILE A 18 -0.91 -35.61 -2.62
CA ILE A 18 0.50 -35.55 -2.20
C ILE A 18 1.04 -34.11 -2.30
N SER A 19 0.74 -33.39 -3.40
CA SER A 19 1.14 -31.99 -3.55
C SER A 19 0.49 -31.08 -2.52
N LYS A 20 -0.76 -31.37 -2.13
CA LYS A 20 -1.49 -30.62 -1.10
C LYS A 20 -0.94 -30.90 0.30
N GLN A 21 -0.58 -32.15 0.62
CA GLN A 21 0.03 -32.52 1.90
C GLN A 21 1.42 -31.89 2.08
N LEU A 22 2.25 -31.84 1.03
CA LEU A 22 3.56 -31.18 1.04
C LEU A 22 3.43 -29.66 1.29
N ASN A 23 2.53 -28.98 0.59
CA ASN A 23 2.28 -27.55 0.82
C ASN A 23 1.71 -27.26 2.21
N THR A 24 0.90 -28.18 2.76
CA THR A 24 0.31 -28.01 4.10
C THR A 24 1.34 -28.26 5.22
N ALA A 25 2.30 -29.16 5.01
CA ALA A 25 3.40 -29.41 5.95
C ALA A 25 4.43 -28.26 6.00
N ASP A 26 4.62 -27.55 4.88
CA ASP A 26 5.47 -26.35 4.79
C ASP A 26 4.88 -25.14 5.53
N GLU A 27 3.55 -25.10 5.68
CA GLU A 27 2.82 -23.98 6.29
C GLU A 27 2.55 -24.17 7.80
N ASN A 28 2.71 -25.38 8.36
CA ASN A 28 2.41 -25.66 9.77
C ASN A 28 3.39 -26.67 10.44
N PRO A 29 4.32 -26.22 11.32
CA PRO A 29 5.38 -27.06 11.90
C PRO A 29 4.91 -28.20 12.84
N GLU A 30 3.67 -28.15 13.34
CA GLU A 30 3.12 -29.16 14.26
C GLU A 30 2.53 -30.38 13.56
N TYR A 31 2.41 -30.37 12.23
CA TYR A 31 2.05 -31.56 11.48
C TYR A 31 3.17 -32.61 11.59
N LYS A 32 2.95 -33.61 12.44
CA LYS A 32 3.64 -34.90 12.28
C LYS A 32 3.20 -35.47 10.94
N LEU A 33 4.12 -35.54 9.98
CA LEU A 33 3.98 -36.50 8.90
C LEU A 33 3.77 -37.87 9.55
N ASP A 34 2.61 -38.47 9.34
CA ASP A 34 2.45 -39.89 9.58
C ASP A 34 3.37 -40.60 8.57
N CYS A 35 4.57 -40.96 9.04
CA CYS A 35 5.62 -41.51 8.19
C CYS A 35 5.31 -42.91 7.66
N THR A 36 4.11 -43.44 7.94
CA THR A 36 3.71 -44.79 7.55
C THR A 36 3.02 -44.84 6.18
N ASP A 37 2.38 -43.74 5.71
CA ASP A 37 1.49 -43.82 4.54
C ASP A 37 1.82 -42.91 3.33
N VAL A 38 2.80 -42.00 3.42
CA VAL A 38 3.01 -41.02 2.33
C VAL A 38 3.79 -41.56 1.13
N TYR A 39 4.59 -42.61 1.26
CA TYR A 39 5.27 -43.21 0.11
C TYR A 39 5.37 -44.73 0.20
N GLY A 40 4.26 -45.43 0.02
CA GLY A 40 4.28 -46.75 -0.63
C GLY A 40 4.71 -46.65 -2.11
N LEU A 41 5.74 -45.86 -2.40
CA LEU A 41 6.22 -45.50 -3.72
C LEU A 41 7.70 -45.84 -3.78
N ASP A 42 8.04 -46.74 -4.70
CA ASP A 42 9.41 -47.20 -4.93
C ASP A 42 10.37 -46.03 -5.17
N ASP A 43 11.62 -46.19 -4.75
CA ASP A 43 12.71 -45.21 -4.91
C ASP A 43 12.84 -44.73 -6.38
N ASP A 44 12.47 -45.59 -7.33
CA ASP A 44 12.46 -45.31 -8.77
C ASP A 44 11.40 -44.27 -9.17
N VAL A 45 10.27 -44.19 -8.46
CA VAL A 45 9.21 -43.19 -8.73
C VAL A 45 9.60 -41.83 -8.17
N LEU A 46 10.27 -41.79 -7.02
CA LEU A 46 10.83 -40.55 -6.46
C LEU A 46 11.96 -40.01 -7.34
N GLU A 47 12.88 -40.86 -7.81
CA GLU A 47 13.90 -40.42 -8.79
C GLU A 47 13.27 -40.02 -10.13
N ALA A 48 12.21 -40.68 -10.61
CA ALA A 48 11.52 -40.25 -11.84
C ALA A 48 10.86 -38.86 -11.68
N LEU A 49 10.21 -38.60 -10.55
CA LEU A 49 9.53 -37.32 -10.28
C LEU A 49 10.54 -36.18 -10.08
N PHE A 50 11.63 -36.44 -9.37
CA PHE A 50 12.70 -35.46 -9.18
C PHE A 50 13.61 -35.33 -10.41
N SER A 51 13.78 -36.36 -11.24
CA SER A 51 14.42 -36.26 -12.55
C SER A 51 13.58 -35.43 -13.51
N ALA A 52 12.26 -35.60 -13.52
CA ALA A 52 11.36 -34.78 -14.34
C ALA A 52 11.40 -33.30 -13.93
N ILE A 53 11.42 -32.99 -12.63
CA ILE A 53 11.60 -31.62 -12.14
C ILE A 53 13.01 -31.10 -12.46
N ARG A 54 14.04 -31.94 -12.33
CA ARG A 54 15.44 -31.61 -12.69
C ARG A 54 15.60 -31.40 -14.20
N ASP A 55 14.80 -32.07 -15.01
CA ASP A 55 14.78 -31.98 -16.47
C ASP A 55 13.90 -30.82 -16.96
N ASP A 56 12.81 -30.48 -16.28
CA ASP A 56 12.03 -29.25 -16.49
C ASP A 56 12.83 -28.01 -16.08
N TRP A 57 13.54 -28.04 -14.94
CA TRP A 57 14.49 -26.98 -14.57
C TRP A 57 15.68 -26.92 -15.51
N LYS A 58 16.21 -28.06 -15.98
CA LYS A 58 17.21 -28.07 -17.05
C LYS A 58 16.63 -27.63 -18.39
N GLN A 59 15.33 -27.76 -18.67
CA GLN A 59 14.69 -27.28 -19.91
C GLN A 59 14.34 -25.80 -19.84
N GLU A 60 13.99 -25.24 -18.69
CA GLU A 60 13.85 -23.79 -18.53
C GLU A 60 15.23 -23.12 -18.54
N VAL A 61 16.20 -23.67 -17.79
CA VAL A 61 17.57 -23.16 -17.78
C VAL A 61 18.28 -23.44 -19.11
N ASN A 62 18.19 -24.62 -19.73
CA ASN A 62 18.79 -24.82 -21.07
C ASN A 62 17.91 -24.31 -22.22
N GLY A 63 16.63 -24.01 -22.04
CA GLY A 63 15.75 -23.54 -23.11
C GLY A 63 16.10 -22.12 -23.53
N TYR A 64 16.17 -21.22 -22.53
CA TYR A 64 16.62 -19.84 -22.75
C TYR A 64 18.10 -19.75 -23.12
N TYR A 65 18.95 -20.63 -22.58
CA TYR A 65 20.38 -20.63 -22.90
C TYR A 65 20.70 -21.30 -24.25
N ARG A 66 19.95 -22.33 -24.67
CA ARG A 66 20.10 -22.97 -26.00
C ARG A 66 19.54 -22.08 -27.10
N GLU A 67 18.53 -21.26 -26.83
CA GLU A 67 18.10 -20.18 -27.74
C GLU A 67 19.17 -19.10 -27.84
N LEU A 68 19.80 -18.68 -26.73
CA LEU A 68 20.91 -17.73 -26.74
C LEU A 68 22.15 -18.30 -27.44
N ASP A 69 22.52 -19.57 -27.19
CA ASP A 69 23.64 -20.28 -27.82
C ASP A 69 23.36 -20.52 -29.31
N ASN A 70 22.17 -20.97 -29.69
CA ASN A 70 21.77 -21.12 -31.10
C ASN A 70 21.70 -19.77 -31.82
N PHE A 71 21.33 -18.69 -31.11
CA PHE A 71 21.34 -17.34 -31.64
C PHE A 71 22.78 -16.83 -31.84
N ILE A 72 23.68 -17.07 -30.87
CA ILE A 72 25.13 -16.77 -30.98
C ILE A 72 25.78 -17.56 -32.11
N ILE A 73 25.39 -18.83 -32.32
CA ILE A 73 25.87 -19.69 -33.41
C ILE A 73 25.33 -19.23 -34.78
N ASN A 74 24.15 -18.63 -34.84
CA ASN A 74 23.50 -18.16 -36.08
C ASN A 74 23.75 -16.68 -36.43
N ILE A 75 24.47 -15.94 -35.58
CA ILE A 75 24.98 -14.61 -35.94
C ILE A 75 26.11 -14.79 -36.96
N ASN A 76 25.98 -14.13 -38.11
CA ASN A 76 26.99 -14.15 -39.18
C ASN A 76 28.35 -13.69 -38.62
N GLY A 77 29.43 -14.40 -38.97
CA GLY A 77 30.72 -14.36 -38.26
C GLY A 77 31.31 -12.97 -38.03
N ASP A 78 31.04 -12.02 -38.92
CA ASP A 78 31.56 -10.64 -38.83
C ASP A 78 30.94 -9.87 -37.65
N LEU A 79 29.64 -10.05 -37.37
CA LEU A 79 28.97 -9.37 -36.25
C LEU A 79 29.44 -9.95 -34.90
N LEU A 80 29.77 -11.23 -34.84
CA LEU A 80 30.29 -11.88 -33.62
C LEU A 80 31.74 -11.46 -33.33
N GLU A 81 32.57 -11.31 -34.37
CA GLU A 81 33.93 -10.77 -34.26
C GLU A 81 33.92 -9.28 -33.90
N ASP A 82 33.01 -8.48 -34.46
CA ASP A 82 32.85 -7.07 -34.11
C ASP A 82 32.32 -6.89 -32.67
N LEU A 83 31.36 -7.72 -32.23
CA LEU A 83 30.89 -7.70 -30.85
C LEU A 83 31.98 -8.14 -29.86
N LYS A 84 32.75 -9.18 -30.21
CA LYS A 84 33.90 -9.62 -29.40
C LYS A 84 34.97 -8.55 -29.37
N ALA A 85 35.35 -7.95 -30.50
CA ALA A 85 36.33 -6.87 -30.56
C ALA A 85 35.86 -5.64 -29.79
N TYR A 86 34.56 -5.33 -29.83
CA TYR A 86 33.95 -4.25 -29.06
C TYR A 86 33.99 -4.50 -27.55
N LEU A 87 33.57 -5.69 -27.10
CA LEU A 87 33.65 -6.12 -25.70
C LEU A 87 35.10 -6.25 -25.20
N THR A 88 36.04 -6.57 -26.09
CA THR A 88 37.46 -6.71 -25.79
C THR A 88 38.20 -5.36 -25.75
N ASN A 89 37.75 -4.36 -26.52
CA ASN A 89 38.29 -2.99 -26.53
C ASN A 89 37.79 -2.13 -25.37
N LEU A 90 36.66 -2.48 -24.75
CA LEU A 90 36.22 -1.92 -23.46
C LEU A 90 37.00 -2.59 -22.31
N ASN A 91 38.28 -2.19 -22.14
CA ASN A 91 39.14 -2.49 -20.99
C ASN A 91 39.15 -3.95 -20.48
N LYS A 92 40.14 -4.71 -20.98
CA LYS A 92 40.53 -6.08 -20.58
C LYS A 92 40.72 -6.36 -19.08
N GLU A 93 40.55 -5.41 -18.17
CA GLU A 93 40.72 -5.62 -16.73
C GLU A 93 39.41 -5.64 -15.92
N GLN A 94 38.28 -5.13 -16.45
CA GLN A 94 37.07 -5.00 -15.63
C GLN A 94 36.02 -6.10 -15.84
N TYR A 95 36.06 -6.83 -16.97
CA TYR A 95 34.99 -7.79 -17.31
C TYR A 95 35.49 -9.12 -17.90
N SER A 96 36.53 -9.71 -17.30
CA SER A 96 36.76 -11.15 -17.37
C SER A 96 37.12 -11.60 -15.96
N SER A 97 36.26 -12.31 -15.21
CA SER A 97 35.79 -13.67 -15.50
C SER A 97 34.42 -13.97 -14.85
N ASN A 98 33.61 -12.95 -14.53
CA ASN A 98 32.27 -13.12 -13.99
C ASN A 98 31.28 -12.18 -14.70
N PHE A 99 30.41 -12.72 -15.56
CA PHE A 99 29.17 -12.08 -16.04
C PHE A 99 28.16 -11.94 -14.87
N ASN A 100 28.54 -11.18 -13.85
CA ASN A 100 27.69 -10.89 -12.71
C ASN A 100 27.15 -9.46 -12.84
N PHE A 101 25.86 -9.42 -13.22
CA PHE A 101 24.93 -8.30 -13.22
C PHE A 101 25.29 -7.10 -14.13
N LEU A 102 24.67 -7.07 -15.31
CA LEU A 102 24.54 -5.84 -16.10
C LEU A 102 23.51 -4.93 -15.43
N SER A 103 23.90 -3.68 -15.14
CA SER A 103 22.97 -2.69 -14.59
C SER A 103 21.99 -2.19 -15.67
N THR A 104 20.85 -1.62 -15.27
CA THR A 104 19.89 -1.02 -16.23
C THR A 104 20.56 0.04 -17.14
N PRO A 105 21.47 0.90 -16.64
CA PRO A 105 22.30 1.78 -17.48
C PRO A 105 23.22 1.06 -18.48
N ASP A 106 23.78 -0.10 -18.12
CA ASP A 106 24.66 -0.86 -19.02
C ASP A 106 23.86 -1.53 -20.15
N LEU A 107 22.66 -2.05 -19.81
CA LEU A 107 21.71 -2.58 -20.79
C LEU A 107 21.24 -1.50 -21.76
N LEU A 108 20.98 -0.29 -21.25
CA LEU A 108 20.59 0.85 -22.07
C LEU A 108 21.74 1.29 -22.98
N LYS A 109 22.99 1.33 -22.49
CA LYS A 109 24.18 1.62 -23.31
C LYS A 109 24.39 0.60 -24.42
N ILE A 110 24.28 -0.69 -24.12
CA ILE A 110 24.41 -1.78 -25.09
C ILE A 110 23.30 -1.66 -26.16
N ALA A 111 22.07 -1.34 -25.75
CA ALA A 111 20.96 -1.13 -26.68
C ALA A 111 21.18 0.08 -27.61
N THR A 112 21.56 1.23 -27.04
CA THR A 112 21.83 2.45 -27.82
C THR A 112 23.02 2.29 -28.77
N GLN A 113 24.03 1.49 -28.41
CA GLN A 113 25.20 1.24 -29.25
C GLN A 113 24.96 0.15 -30.31
N ALA A 114 24.12 -0.84 -30.04
CA ALA A 114 23.65 -1.79 -31.04
C ALA A 114 22.80 -1.09 -32.12
N GLU A 115 21.96 -0.14 -31.72
CA GLU A 115 21.23 0.77 -32.62
C GLU A 115 22.20 1.71 -33.38
N SER A 116 23.18 2.26 -32.65
CA SER A 116 24.46 2.83 -33.10
C SER A 116 25.06 2.16 -34.34
N HIS A 117 25.33 0.88 -34.18
CA HIS A 117 26.07 0.05 -35.13
C HIS A 117 25.19 -0.38 -36.31
N TYR A 118 23.92 -0.70 -36.09
CA TYR A 118 22.94 -0.94 -37.17
C TYR A 118 22.84 0.25 -38.13
N GLN A 119 22.80 1.49 -37.59
CA GLN A 119 22.76 2.69 -38.43
C GLN A 119 24.01 2.87 -39.31
N LYS A 120 25.15 2.27 -38.93
CA LYS A 120 26.40 2.30 -39.72
C LYS A 120 26.57 1.09 -40.65
N HIS A 121 25.92 -0.03 -40.34
CA HIS A 121 25.98 -1.31 -41.07
C HIS A 121 24.55 -1.85 -41.34
N PRO A 122 23.81 -1.23 -42.28
CA PRO A 122 22.38 -1.49 -42.50
C PRO A 122 22.05 -2.90 -43.02
N GLU A 123 23.05 -3.66 -43.45
CA GLU A 123 22.98 -5.10 -43.77
C GLU A 123 22.73 -6.01 -42.55
N THR A 124 22.88 -5.50 -41.34
CA THR A 124 22.66 -6.25 -40.09
C THR A 124 21.17 -6.28 -39.72
N SER A 125 20.55 -7.43 -39.42
CA SER A 125 19.10 -7.48 -39.14
C SER A 125 18.71 -6.79 -37.83
N ILE A 126 17.94 -5.69 -37.91
CA ILE A 126 17.38 -4.96 -36.76
C ILE A 126 16.55 -5.87 -35.82
N ILE A 127 15.95 -6.91 -36.39
CA ILE A 127 15.13 -7.90 -35.68
C ILE A 127 16.02 -8.76 -34.77
N LEU A 128 17.22 -9.15 -35.24
CA LEU A 128 18.16 -9.93 -34.45
C LEU A 128 18.73 -9.10 -33.29
N CYS A 129 19.15 -7.85 -33.53
CA CYS A 129 19.65 -6.98 -32.45
C CYS A 129 18.60 -6.76 -31.35
N ARG A 130 17.33 -6.57 -31.72
CA ARG A 130 16.22 -6.42 -30.77
C ARG A 130 15.95 -7.70 -29.99
N GLN A 131 15.96 -8.86 -30.65
CA GLN A 131 15.78 -10.17 -30.00
C GLN A 131 16.91 -10.47 -29.00
N PHE A 132 18.14 -10.11 -29.31
CA PHE A 132 19.28 -10.28 -28.41
C PHE A 132 19.12 -9.47 -27.11
N ILE A 133 18.73 -8.19 -27.22
CA ILE A 133 18.51 -7.30 -26.06
C ILE A 133 17.36 -7.82 -25.18
N GLU A 134 16.27 -8.27 -25.81
CA GLU A 134 15.11 -8.83 -25.10
C GLU A 134 15.47 -10.14 -24.35
N LEU A 135 16.28 -11.01 -24.96
CA LEU A 135 16.78 -12.23 -24.32
C LEU A 135 17.74 -11.91 -23.16
N LEU A 136 18.63 -10.93 -23.31
CA LEU A 136 19.54 -10.48 -22.26
C LEU A 136 18.80 -9.90 -21.05
N ALA A 137 17.75 -9.11 -21.29
CA ALA A 137 16.93 -8.51 -20.23
C ALA A 137 16.16 -9.57 -19.43
N LYS A 138 15.59 -10.58 -20.11
CA LYS A 138 14.91 -11.72 -19.47
C LYS A 138 15.88 -12.54 -18.62
N TYR A 139 17.09 -12.77 -19.11
CA TYR A 139 18.15 -13.45 -18.38
C TYR A 139 18.53 -12.73 -17.07
N VAL A 140 18.69 -11.40 -17.12
CA VAL A 140 19.02 -10.58 -15.94
C VAL A 140 17.88 -10.57 -14.91
N SER A 141 16.63 -10.48 -15.37
CA SER A 141 15.44 -10.51 -14.50
C SER A 141 15.30 -11.84 -13.74
N ALA A 142 15.50 -12.97 -14.44
CA ALA A 142 15.45 -14.30 -13.84
C ALA A 142 16.51 -14.47 -12.73
N LYS A 143 17.74 -13.99 -12.94
CA LYS A 143 18.79 -14.02 -11.91
C LYS A 143 18.49 -13.13 -10.70
N ARG A 144 17.86 -11.98 -10.90
CA ARG A 144 17.50 -11.05 -9.82
C ARG A 144 16.41 -11.62 -8.91
N LYS A 145 15.42 -12.29 -9.50
CA LYS A 145 14.38 -13.02 -8.75
C LYS A 145 14.97 -14.11 -7.85
N ILE A 146 15.94 -14.87 -8.36
CA ILE A 146 16.68 -15.87 -7.57
C ILE A 146 17.47 -15.21 -6.42
N TYR A 147 18.06 -14.05 -6.67
CA TYR A 147 18.81 -13.29 -5.65
C TYR A 147 17.89 -12.76 -4.52
N ASP A 148 16.72 -12.23 -4.86
CA ASP A 148 15.76 -11.70 -3.88
C ASP A 148 15.13 -12.81 -3.02
N GLU A 149 14.92 -14.00 -3.59
CA GLU A 149 14.45 -15.19 -2.85
C GLU A 149 15.52 -15.69 -1.84
N ILE A 150 16.81 -15.53 -2.14
CA ILE A 150 17.92 -15.89 -1.25
C ILE A 150 18.11 -14.88 -0.09
N LYS A 151 17.78 -13.60 -0.30
CA LYS A 151 17.98 -12.51 0.68
C LYS A 151 16.88 -12.45 1.77
N ASN A 152 15.85 -13.28 1.67
CA ASN A 152 14.68 -13.28 2.55
C ASN A 152 15.06 -13.38 4.05
N GLU A 153 14.52 -12.47 4.88
CA GLU A 153 14.76 -12.37 6.34
C GLU A 153 14.50 -13.67 7.12
N LYS A 154 13.70 -14.58 6.54
CA LYS A 154 13.43 -15.93 7.07
C LYS A 154 14.70 -16.78 7.24
N LEU A 155 15.70 -16.64 6.36
CA LEU A 155 16.95 -17.41 6.46
C LEU A 155 17.84 -16.91 7.60
N ILE A 156 17.89 -15.58 7.79
CA ILE A 156 18.61 -14.93 8.90
C ILE A 156 17.96 -15.28 10.25
N TYR A 157 16.63 -15.36 10.28
CA TYR A 157 15.86 -15.82 11.44
C TYR A 157 16.16 -17.28 11.83
N ILE A 158 16.24 -18.19 10.84
CA ILE A 158 16.61 -19.60 11.05
C ILE A 158 18.05 -19.73 11.58
N ILE A 159 18.98 -18.93 11.03
CA ILE A 159 20.40 -18.89 11.47
C ILE A 159 20.53 -18.46 12.93
N ASN A 160 19.77 -17.44 13.35
CA ASN A 160 19.81 -16.95 14.73
C ASN A 160 19.21 -17.94 15.73
N THR A 161 18.23 -18.74 15.29
CA THR A 161 17.54 -19.73 16.14
C THR A 161 18.41 -20.97 16.42
N LEU A 162 19.26 -21.37 15.47
CA LEU A 162 20.09 -22.59 15.58
C LEU A 162 21.41 -22.41 16.36
N ARG A 163 21.76 -21.17 16.73
CA ARG A 163 23.02 -20.83 17.42
C ARG A 163 23.13 -21.37 18.86
N ASN A 164 22.04 -21.90 19.44
CA ASN A 164 21.89 -22.07 20.89
C ASN A 164 21.62 -23.48 21.46
N LYS A 165 21.86 -24.61 20.76
CA LYS A 165 21.68 -25.95 21.39
C LYS A 165 22.70 -27.02 20.96
N ASN A 166 23.46 -27.55 21.93
CA ASN A 166 24.16 -28.85 22.07
C ASN A 166 24.85 -29.52 20.83
N ALA A 167 25.54 -30.65 21.05
CA ALA A 167 26.42 -31.31 20.08
C ALA A 167 25.78 -31.69 18.73
N ILE A 168 24.45 -31.84 18.66
CA ILE A 168 23.69 -32.04 17.41
C ILE A 168 23.59 -30.73 16.61
N GLY A 169 23.49 -29.58 17.29
CA GLY A 169 23.56 -28.25 16.69
C GLY A 169 24.93 -27.92 16.13
N HIS A 170 26.02 -28.50 16.64
CA HIS A 170 27.37 -28.30 16.09
C HIS A 170 27.52 -28.83 14.65
N ARG A 171 26.89 -29.97 14.32
CA ARG A 171 26.95 -30.53 12.97
C ARG A 171 26.10 -29.72 11.97
N ALA A 172 24.94 -29.25 12.40
CA ALA A 172 24.09 -28.34 11.62
C ALA A 172 24.73 -26.96 11.46
N TYR A 173 25.33 -26.42 12.52
CA TYR A 173 26.07 -25.17 12.54
C TYR A 173 27.28 -25.20 11.60
N ASN A 174 28.03 -26.31 11.56
CA ASN A 174 29.14 -26.47 10.62
C ASN A 174 28.66 -26.56 9.16
N LEU A 175 27.57 -27.29 8.89
CA LEU A 175 26.99 -27.37 7.54
C LEU A 175 26.40 -26.02 7.08
N LEU A 176 25.82 -25.24 8.01
CA LEU A 176 25.32 -23.89 7.77
C LEU A 176 26.44 -22.86 7.62
N ASN A 177 27.56 -23.00 8.33
CA ASN A 177 28.74 -22.17 8.14
C ASN A 177 29.43 -22.48 6.80
N ASP A 178 29.44 -23.74 6.35
CA ASP A 178 29.93 -24.09 5.01
C ASP A 178 29.07 -23.45 3.92
N VAL A 179 27.73 -23.46 4.08
CA VAL A 179 26.79 -22.77 3.19
C VAL A 179 27.02 -21.25 3.26
N ARG A 180 27.13 -20.65 4.45
CA ARG A 180 27.38 -19.21 4.61
C ARG A 180 28.73 -18.77 4.03
N ASN A 181 29.79 -19.55 4.21
CA ASN A 181 31.12 -19.28 3.65
C ASN A 181 31.14 -19.43 2.13
N MET A 182 30.43 -20.42 1.57
CA MET A 182 30.27 -20.55 0.11
C MET A 182 29.42 -19.41 -0.48
N ALA A 183 28.38 -18.95 0.23
CA ALA A 183 27.59 -17.79 -0.16
C ALA A 183 28.44 -16.50 -0.11
N ASN A 184 29.24 -16.30 0.94
CA ASN A 184 30.12 -15.14 1.06
C ASN A 184 31.21 -15.12 -0.03
N GLN A 185 31.78 -16.27 -0.41
CA GLN A 185 32.72 -16.37 -1.55
C GLN A 185 32.09 -16.03 -2.90
N VAL A 186 30.76 -16.13 -3.03
CA VAL A 186 30.00 -15.77 -4.24
C VAL A 186 29.54 -14.29 -4.19
N ILE A 187 29.38 -13.71 -2.99
CA ILE A 187 28.80 -12.37 -2.77
C ILE A 187 29.87 -11.26 -2.63
N HIS A 188 31.05 -11.55 -2.05
CA HIS A 188 32.16 -10.59 -1.94
C HIS A 188 33.52 -11.29 -2.15
N PRO A 189 34.22 -11.07 -3.28
CA PRO A 189 35.65 -11.33 -3.32
C PRO A 189 36.33 -10.18 -2.58
N GLU A 190 36.75 -10.37 -1.32
CA GLU A 190 37.45 -9.29 -0.60
C GLU A 190 38.74 -8.89 -1.33
N PRO A 191 38.96 -7.57 -1.55
CA PRO A 191 40.18 -7.04 -2.11
C PRO A 191 41.04 -6.42 -1.00
N GLU A 192 41.71 -7.20 -0.15
CA GLU A 192 42.79 -6.64 0.67
C GLU A 192 43.72 -7.76 1.18
N HIS A 193 45.01 -7.60 0.88
CA HIS A 193 46.15 -8.52 1.13
C HIS A 193 46.41 -9.63 0.09
N ALA A 194 46.88 -9.24 -1.10
CA ALA A 194 47.87 -10.01 -1.86
C ALA A 194 48.59 -9.14 -2.90
N THR A 195 49.55 -8.33 -2.46
CA THR A 195 50.75 -8.06 -3.26
C THR A 195 51.54 -9.36 -3.39
N ASN A 196 51.10 -10.26 -4.25
CA ASN A 196 51.91 -11.25 -4.95
C ASN A 196 50.99 -12.07 -5.85
N ILE A 197 51.27 -11.98 -7.15
CA ILE A 197 50.62 -12.75 -8.20
C ILE A 197 50.92 -14.22 -7.97
N ASP A 198 49.91 -15.00 -7.62
CA ASP A 198 49.89 -16.44 -7.90
C ASP A 198 48.73 -16.70 -8.87
N SER A 199 49.08 -16.92 -10.13
CA SER A 199 48.19 -17.06 -11.29
C SER A 199 47.41 -18.39 -11.33
N ASN A 200 47.30 -19.10 -10.21
CA ASN A 200 46.70 -20.44 -10.14
C ASN A 200 45.52 -20.60 -9.17
N ARG A 201 44.84 -19.52 -8.72
CA ARG A 201 43.57 -19.68 -8.00
C ARG A 201 42.41 -20.00 -8.98
N PRO A 202 41.61 -21.06 -8.75
CA PRO A 202 40.58 -21.48 -9.69
C PRO A 202 39.37 -20.52 -9.67
N ASN A 203 38.96 -20.08 -10.86
CA ASN A 203 37.69 -19.40 -11.10
C ASN A 203 36.53 -20.15 -10.43
N ILE A 204 35.62 -19.43 -9.77
CA ILE A 204 34.41 -19.99 -9.16
C ILE A 204 33.52 -20.54 -10.29
N THR A 205 33.58 -21.86 -10.50
CA THR A 205 32.88 -22.55 -11.59
C THR A 205 31.44 -22.90 -11.20
N SER A 206 30.59 -23.21 -12.19
CA SER A 206 29.26 -23.84 -12.05
C SER A 206 29.26 -25.09 -11.14
N LYS A 207 30.43 -25.69 -10.93
CA LYS A 207 30.70 -26.77 -9.96
C LYS A 207 30.56 -26.33 -8.49
N THR A 208 30.89 -25.07 -8.17
CA THR A 208 30.75 -24.48 -6.83
C THR A 208 29.28 -24.17 -6.51
N ALA A 209 28.53 -23.66 -7.48
CA ALA A 209 27.08 -23.48 -7.36
C ALA A 209 26.33 -24.82 -7.21
N LEU A 210 26.74 -25.86 -7.95
CA LEU A 210 26.20 -27.21 -7.78
C LEU A 210 26.57 -27.82 -6.41
N LYS A 211 27.78 -27.58 -5.90
CA LYS A 211 28.17 -28.00 -4.55
C LYS A 211 27.36 -27.28 -3.48
N PHE A 212 27.05 -26.00 -3.67
CA PHE A 212 26.23 -25.19 -2.78
C PHE A 212 24.78 -25.69 -2.73
N ILE A 213 24.16 -25.91 -3.90
CA ILE A 213 22.80 -26.50 -4.01
C ILE A 213 22.78 -27.89 -3.36
N LYS A 214 23.80 -28.72 -3.60
CA LYS A 214 23.90 -30.06 -2.99
C LYS A 214 24.01 -29.99 -1.46
N LYS A 215 24.73 -29.01 -0.91
CA LYS A 215 24.86 -28.80 0.55
C LYS A 215 23.54 -28.34 1.19
N ILE A 216 22.79 -27.45 0.52
CA ILE A 216 21.44 -27.04 0.96
C ILE A 216 20.49 -28.24 0.95
N HIS A 217 20.58 -29.09 -0.08
CA HIS A 217 19.80 -30.32 -0.20
C HIS A 217 20.15 -31.33 0.92
N GLU A 218 21.44 -31.50 1.23
CA GLU A 218 21.92 -32.32 2.34
C GLU A 218 21.43 -31.80 3.71
N LEU A 219 21.38 -30.47 3.89
CA LEU A 219 20.87 -29.82 5.11
C LEU A 219 19.36 -30.07 5.29
N ALA A 220 18.57 -29.95 4.22
CA ALA A 220 17.13 -30.18 4.23
C ALA A 220 16.78 -31.65 4.54
N ILE A 221 17.47 -32.60 3.89
CA ILE A 221 17.30 -34.04 4.15
C ILE A 221 17.72 -34.39 5.58
N TRP A 222 18.81 -33.81 6.08
CA TRP A 222 19.28 -34.05 7.44
C TRP A 222 18.30 -33.48 8.48
N TYR A 223 17.81 -32.25 8.28
CA TYR A 223 16.82 -31.61 9.16
C TYR A 223 15.55 -32.46 9.28
N HIS A 224 15.05 -32.96 8.14
CA HIS A 224 13.87 -33.82 8.11
C HIS A 224 14.13 -35.19 8.77
N LYS A 225 15.28 -35.84 8.52
CA LYS A 225 15.67 -37.10 9.18
C LYS A 225 15.89 -36.94 10.70
N ALA A 226 16.40 -35.80 11.15
CA ALA A 226 16.59 -35.50 12.57
C ALA A 226 15.26 -35.26 13.28
N TYR A 227 14.32 -34.57 12.63
CA TYR A 227 12.96 -34.35 13.12
C TYR A 227 12.17 -35.67 13.24
N CYS A 228 12.29 -36.55 12.22
CA CYS A 228 11.59 -37.84 12.21
C CYS A 228 12.18 -38.89 13.18
N ARG A 229 13.47 -38.82 13.54
CA ARG A 229 14.11 -39.82 14.42
C ARG A 229 13.91 -39.59 15.91
N ASN A 230 13.55 -38.38 16.37
CA ASN A 230 13.26 -38.14 17.78
C ASN A 230 12.26 -36.98 17.96
N PRO A 231 10.94 -37.25 17.97
CA PRO A 231 9.89 -36.22 17.96
C PRO A 231 9.69 -35.51 19.31
N LYS A 232 10.63 -35.65 20.26
CA LYS A 232 10.64 -34.97 21.57
C LYS A 232 11.77 -33.95 21.70
N ILE A 233 12.06 -33.18 20.65
CA ILE A 233 12.71 -31.89 20.86
C ILE A 233 11.58 -30.89 21.06
N PRO A 234 11.26 -30.48 22.30
CA PRO A 234 10.22 -29.50 22.52
C PRO A 234 10.70 -28.18 21.93
N PHE A 235 9.86 -27.57 21.10
CA PHE A 235 9.94 -26.15 20.82
C PHE A 235 9.43 -25.41 22.06
N GLU A 236 10.22 -25.41 23.14
CA GLU A 236 10.04 -24.45 24.23
C GLU A 236 10.82 -23.18 23.85
N PRO A 237 10.15 -22.02 23.72
CA PRO A 237 10.88 -20.75 23.68
C PRO A 237 11.61 -20.60 25.02
N PRO A 238 12.90 -20.20 25.04
CA PRO A 238 13.53 -19.91 26.32
C PRO A 238 12.81 -18.72 26.95
N ILE A 239 12.22 -18.94 28.12
CA ILE A 239 11.89 -17.85 29.04
C ILE A 239 13.21 -17.18 29.38
N TYR A 240 13.33 -15.90 29.02
CA TYR A 240 14.42 -15.06 29.47
C TYR A 240 14.25 -14.84 30.98
N ASP A 241 15.06 -15.54 31.77
CA ASP A 241 15.27 -15.24 33.19
C ASP A 241 16.47 -14.27 33.27
N PRO A 242 16.27 -12.97 33.55
CA PRO A 242 17.37 -12.00 33.59
C PRO A 242 18.38 -12.26 34.71
N ASN A 243 18.08 -13.17 35.65
CA ASN A 243 18.87 -13.38 36.85
C ASN A 243 19.59 -14.75 36.90
N LYS A 244 19.48 -15.58 35.86
CA LYS A 244 20.24 -16.84 35.78
C LYS A 244 21.61 -16.63 35.14
N ILE A 245 22.61 -16.35 35.98
CA ILE A 245 24.03 -16.50 35.63
C ILE A 245 24.32 -17.99 35.47
N ILE A 246 24.35 -18.49 34.24
CA ILE A 246 24.91 -19.80 33.92
C ILE A 246 26.40 -19.63 33.64
N LYS A 247 27.25 -19.93 34.63
CA LYS A 247 28.68 -20.16 34.42
C LYS A 247 28.89 -21.37 33.50
N ARG A 248 29.82 -21.29 32.55
CA ARG A 248 30.35 -22.47 31.84
C ARG A 248 31.66 -22.96 32.47
N PRO A 249 32.02 -24.24 32.25
CA PRO A 249 33.02 -24.97 33.04
C PRO A 249 34.49 -24.64 32.76
N ASP A 250 34.81 -23.64 31.93
CA ASP A 250 36.16 -23.35 31.45
C ASP A 250 36.63 -21.89 31.62
N GLY A 251 35.80 -21.01 32.19
CA GLY A 251 36.29 -19.81 32.87
C GLY A 251 36.82 -18.63 32.02
N ASN A 252 36.52 -18.49 30.72
CA ASN A 252 36.87 -17.26 29.97
C ASN A 252 35.74 -16.69 29.09
N ILE A 253 35.70 -15.36 29.01
CA ILE A 253 34.78 -14.49 28.24
C ILE A 253 35.60 -13.86 27.12
N ASP A 254 35.01 -13.59 25.94
CA ASP A 254 35.54 -12.53 25.08
C ASP A 254 34.50 -11.73 24.30
N SER A 255 34.87 -10.45 24.15
CA SER A 255 34.10 -9.25 23.81
C SER A 255 34.35 -8.75 22.39
N ILE A 256 33.32 -8.19 21.73
CA ILE A 256 33.47 -7.16 20.66
C ILE A 256 32.25 -6.22 20.79
N ALA A 257 32.35 -5.15 21.57
CA ALA A 257 32.79 -3.78 21.23
C ALA A 257 31.61 -2.86 20.87
N VAL A 258 31.28 -2.01 21.85
CA VAL A 258 30.46 -0.80 21.76
C VAL A 258 31.45 0.35 21.78
N ASP A 259 31.47 1.20 20.75
CA ASP A 259 32.07 2.54 20.88
C ASP A 259 30.96 3.55 21.20
N LYS A 260 31.02 4.04 22.43
CA LYS A 260 30.40 5.28 22.91
C LYS A 260 31.53 6.27 23.12
N GLU A 261 31.42 7.45 22.52
CA GLU A 261 32.15 8.62 22.98
C GLU A 261 31.25 9.51 23.85
N LEU A 262 31.94 10.22 24.76
CA LEU A 262 31.55 11.42 25.52
C LEU A 262 30.99 11.25 26.95
N THR A 263 31.95 11.02 27.85
CA THR A 263 32.32 11.87 29.02
C THR A 263 31.26 12.26 30.06
N ILE A 264 31.43 11.73 31.28
CA ILE A 264 31.02 12.38 32.54
C ILE A 264 32.31 12.63 33.34
N ILE A 265 32.51 13.88 33.77
CA ILE A 265 33.49 14.24 34.80
C ILE A 265 32.71 14.54 36.09
N GLU A 266 33.04 13.72 37.09
CA GLU A 266 33.10 13.94 38.54
C GLU A 266 31.86 14.33 39.35
N GLY A 267 31.64 13.54 40.42
CA GLY A 267 31.53 14.12 41.75
C GLY A 267 30.60 13.43 42.74
N GLY A 268 31.15 12.53 43.57
CA GLY A 268 30.80 12.52 45.00
C GLY A 268 29.88 11.42 45.53
N ASN A 269 30.49 10.35 46.04
CA ASN A 269 29.95 9.50 47.10
C ASN A 269 29.52 10.33 48.32
N LYS A 270 28.31 10.08 48.85
CA LYS A 270 28.05 10.06 50.31
C LYS A 270 26.97 9.02 50.66
N THR A 271 27.40 7.99 51.35
CA THR A 271 26.65 7.07 52.21
C THR A 271 25.94 7.81 53.34
N TYR A 272 24.76 7.35 53.79
CA TYR A 272 24.38 7.28 55.21
C TYR A 272 23.28 6.23 55.46
N ASN A 273 23.40 5.58 56.62
CA ASN A 273 22.65 4.43 57.12
C ASN A 273 21.26 4.77 57.67
N SER A 274 20.45 3.72 57.80
CA SER A 274 19.19 3.61 58.55
C SER A 274 19.36 3.77 60.07
N SER A 275 18.44 4.51 60.71
CA SER A 275 17.68 4.11 61.92
C SER A 275 16.87 5.29 62.49
N ASP A 276 15.77 4.96 63.18
CA ASP A 276 14.94 5.80 64.10
C ASP A 276 13.71 6.50 63.43
N ILE A 277 12.47 5.97 63.54
CA ILE A 277 11.49 5.91 64.66
C ILE A 277 10.55 7.13 64.74
N GLU A 278 9.26 6.83 64.51
CA GLU A 278 7.98 7.33 65.07
C GLU A 278 7.64 8.83 65.26
N GLY A 279 6.43 9.21 64.81
CA GLY A 279 5.61 10.26 65.43
C GLY A 279 4.64 11.03 64.51
N ALA A 280 3.34 10.76 64.68
CA ALA A 280 2.08 11.48 64.31
C ALA A 280 2.17 12.98 63.89
N GLU A 281 1.28 13.62 63.11
CA GLU A 281 -0.16 13.45 62.86
C GLU A 281 -0.64 14.45 61.74
N SER A 282 -1.80 14.18 61.14
CA SER A 282 -2.77 15.11 60.51
C SER A 282 -2.53 15.72 59.11
N GLY A 283 -3.46 15.41 58.18
CA GLY A 283 -3.63 16.13 56.91
C GLY A 283 -4.44 15.38 55.85
N THR A 284 -5.75 15.62 55.82
CA THR A 284 -6.75 15.02 54.91
C THR A 284 -6.51 15.30 53.42
N LYS A 285 -6.91 14.30 52.59
CA LYS A 285 -7.34 14.36 51.16
C LYS A 285 -6.25 14.34 50.07
N ILE A 286 -6.19 13.23 49.33
CA ILE A 286 -6.66 13.06 47.92
C ILE A 286 -6.21 11.67 47.42
N VAL A 287 -7.12 10.99 46.71
CA VAL A 287 -6.97 9.67 46.10
C VAL A 287 -5.88 9.69 45.03
N SER A 288 -4.81 8.92 45.24
CA SER A 288 -3.95 8.41 44.17
C SER A 288 -3.10 7.24 44.66
N SER A 289 -2.95 6.23 43.80
CA SER A 289 -2.01 5.10 43.83
C SER A 289 -2.13 4.07 44.97
N ILE A 290 -2.54 2.85 44.61
CA ILE A 290 -2.12 1.62 45.29
C ILE A 290 -1.15 0.92 44.34
N ASP A 291 0.12 1.28 44.45
CA ASP A 291 1.22 0.33 44.35
C ASP A 291 1.59 0.02 45.81
N ASP A 292 1.50 -1.26 46.18
CA ASP A 292 2.22 -1.97 47.24
C ASP A 292 1.38 -3.18 47.69
N TYR A 293 1.59 -4.30 47.00
CA TYR A 293 1.35 -5.62 47.57
C TYR A 293 2.57 -6.47 47.23
N GLU A 294 3.38 -6.72 48.26
CA GLU A 294 4.53 -7.61 48.23
C GLU A 294 4.12 -9.01 47.75
N ALA A 295 4.97 -9.56 46.88
CA ALA A 295 4.80 -10.86 46.26
C ALA A 295 4.94 -11.99 47.28
N ASN A 296 3.83 -12.40 47.88
CA ASN A 296 3.70 -13.75 48.43
C ASN A 296 3.12 -14.67 47.34
N SER A 297 3.97 -15.55 46.83
CA SER A 297 3.64 -16.61 45.88
C SER A 297 2.74 -17.65 46.56
N GLN A 298 1.43 -17.42 46.59
CA GLN A 298 0.44 -18.48 46.76
C GLN A 298 -0.11 -18.90 45.38
N THR A 299 0.21 -20.13 45.00
CA THR A 299 -0.50 -20.87 43.94
C THR A 299 -1.97 -21.00 44.33
N THR A 300 -2.88 -20.38 43.58
CA THR A 300 -4.33 -20.64 43.69
C THR A 300 -4.60 -22.10 43.33
N GLU A 301 -4.92 -22.92 44.34
CA GLU A 301 -5.23 -24.35 44.19
C GLU A 301 -6.55 -24.56 43.44
N LEU A 302 -6.55 -25.49 42.50
CA LEU A 302 -7.78 -26.06 41.91
C LEU A 302 -8.67 -26.58 43.04
N LEU A 303 -9.99 -26.36 42.97
CA LEU A 303 -10.94 -26.85 43.97
C LEU A 303 -10.97 -28.40 43.94
N PRO A 304 -10.51 -29.10 45.00
CA PRO A 304 -10.55 -30.56 45.03
C PRO A 304 -11.99 -31.10 45.01
N THR A 305 -12.19 -32.30 44.47
CA THR A 305 -13.43 -33.06 44.67
C THR A 305 -13.74 -33.20 46.17
N GLY A 306 -14.99 -32.97 46.54
CA GLY A 306 -15.47 -32.93 47.92
C GLY A 306 -15.43 -31.55 48.58
N SER A 307 -14.81 -30.54 47.94
CA SER A 307 -14.75 -29.17 48.48
C SER A 307 -16.14 -28.56 48.59
N LEU A 308 -16.38 -27.85 49.69
CA LEU A 308 -17.67 -27.23 49.98
C LEU A 308 -17.56 -25.70 49.94
N ILE A 309 -18.21 -25.09 48.96
CA ILE A 309 -18.20 -23.65 48.68
C ILE A 309 -19.43 -23.02 49.38
N ARG A 310 -19.20 -21.96 50.18
CA ARG A 310 -20.23 -21.29 51.02
C ARG A 310 -21.11 -22.26 51.84
N GLN A 311 -20.57 -23.39 52.29
CA GLN A 311 -21.33 -24.46 52.98
C GLN A 311 -22.52 -25.03 52.18
N ARG A 312 -22.58 -24.78 50.86
CA ARG A 312 -23.75 -25.06 50.02
C ARG A 312 -23.41 -25.89 48.79
N TYR A 313 -22.39 -25.50 48.03
CA TYR A 313 -22.08 -26.18 46.77
C TYR A 313 -20.92 -27.16 46.97
N ARG A 314 -21.20 -28.46 46.86
CA ARG A 314 -20.17 -29.51 47.01
C ARG A 314 -19.61 -29.90 45.65
N ILE A 315 -18.33 -29.66 45.41
CA ILE A 315 -17.65 -30.01 44.14
C ILE A 315 -17.57 -31.52 43.99
N GLU A 316 -18.08 -32.03 42.88
CA GLU A 316 -18.10 -33.47 42.57
C GLU A 316 -16.96 -33.83 41.61
N LYS A 317 -16.88 -33.12 40.48
CA LYS A 317 -15.80 -33.33 39.50
C LYS A 317 -15.53 -32.08 38.68
N LYS A 318 -14.30 -31.98 38.20
CA LYS A 318 -13.91 -31.00 37.18
C LYS A 318 -14.51 -31.40 35.83
N LEU A 319 -15.17 -30.45 35.15
CA LEU A 319 -15.74 -30.62 33.81
C LEU A 319 -14.77 -30.15 32.73
N SER A 320 -14.18 -28.96 32.90
CA SER A 320 -13.24 -28.39 31.93
C SER A 320 -12.29 -27.37 32.55
N SER A 321 -11.17 -27.08 31.87
CA SER A 321 -10.30 -25.93 32.15
C SER A 321 -10.01 -25.19 30.85
N GLY A 322 -10.07 -23.86 30.88
CA GLY A 322 -9.77 -22.98 29.76
C GLY A 322 -8.75 -21.89 30.11
N SER A 323 -8.54 -20.94 29.19
CA SER A 323 -7.63 -19.81 29.36
C SER A 323 -8.02 -18.85 30.49
N PHE A 324 -9.28 -18.87 30.92
CA PHE A 324 -9.85 -17.92 31.88
C PHE A 324 -10.30 -18.56 33.20
N GLY A 325 -10.34 -19.89 33.31
CA GLY A 325 -10.84 -20.52 34.54
C GLY A 325 -11.05 -22.03 34.44
N THR A 326 -11.64 -22.59 35.50
CA THR A 326 -11.98 -24.02 35.61
C THR A 326 -13.47 -24.16 35.92
N THR A 327 -14.13 -25.06 35.21
CA THR A 327 -15.56 -25.37 35.36
C THR A 327 -15.72 -26.71 36.05
N TYR A 328 -16.57 -26.77 37.07
CA TYR A 328 -16.83 -27.95 37.88
C TYR A 328 -18.32 -28.29 37.91
N LEU A 329 -18.61 -29.58 38.08
CA LEU A 329 -19.92 -30.08 38.50
C LEU A 329 -19.97 -30.05 40.02
N ALA A 330 -21.06 -29.55 40.60
CA ALA A 330 -21.28 -29.55 42.04
C ALA A 330 -22.72 -29.91 42.40
N GLU A 331 -22.97 -30.34 43.64
CA GLU A 331 -24.31 -30.48 44.22
C GLU A 331 -24.68 -29.24 45.04
N ASP A 332 -25.89 -28.71 44.85
CA ASP A 332 -26.47 -27.64 45.69
C ASP A 332 -27.15 -28.22 46.94
N LEU A 333 -26.39 -28.33 48.04
CA LEU A 333 -26.87 -28.84 49.32
C LEU A 333 -27.88 -27.90 50.01
N GLY A 334 -28.05 -26.67 49.53
CA GLY A 334 -29.02 -25.70 50.04
C GLY A 334 -30.46 -26.01 49.63
N LYS A 335 -30.65 -26.91 48.66
CA LYS A 335 -31.98 -27.36 48.21
C LYS A 335 -32.28 -28.79 48.71
N PRO A 336 -33.52 -29.10 49.12
CA PRO A 336 -33.87 -30.44 49.63
C PRO A 336 -33.54 -31.59 48.67
N THR A 337 -33.66 -31.34 47.36
CA THR A 337 -33.42 -32.32 46.29
C THR A 337 -31.94 -32.44 45.90
N LYS A 338 -31.06 -31.58 46.43
CA LYS A 338 -29.62 -31.55 46.12
C LYS A 338 -29.30 -31.63 44.62
N PRO A 339 -29.89 -30.76 43.79
CA PRO A 339 -29.68 -30.83 42.35
C PRO A 339 -28.22 -30.51 42.00
N PHE A 340 -27.76 -31.05 40.86
CA PHE A 340 -26.47 -30.66 40.30
C PHE A 340 -26.51 -29.24 39.72
N CYS A 341 -25.39 -28.53 39.84
CA CYS A 341 -25.14 -27.22 39.26
C CYS A 341 -23.73 -27.15 38.68
N VAL A 342 -23.49 -26.16 37.81
CA VAL A 342 -22.16 -25.87 37.27
C VAL A 342 -21.55 -24.72 38.07
N VAL A 343 -20.32 -24.92 38.52
CA VAL A 343 -19.49 -23.90 39.18
C VAL A 343 -18.38 -23.49 38.23
N LYS A 344 -18.45 -22.28 37.69
CA LYS A 344 -17.33 -21.68 36.94
C LYS A 344 -16.45 -20.88 37.90
N GLN A 345 -15.23 -21.34 38.11
CA GLN A 345 -14.20 -20.65 38.89
C GLN A 345 -13.27 -19.89 37.95
N PHE A 346 -13.19 -18.58 38.15
CA PHE A 346 -12.19 -17.75 37.49
C PHE A 346 -10.87 -17.82 38.25
N THR A 347 -9.76 -18.12 37.56
CA THR A 347 -8.42 -18.20 38.17
C THR A 347 -7.38 -17.58 37.25
N PRO A 348 -7.08 -16.28 37.39
CA PRO A 348 -6.13 -15.60 36.52
C PRO A 348 -4.68 -15.92 36.92
N LYS A 349 -3.80 -16.17 35.95
CA LYS A 349 -2.35 -16.23 36.19
C LYS A 349 -1.84 -14.80 36.42
N LYS A 350 -1.28 -14.50 37.60
CA LYS A 350 -0.80 -13.16 38.06
C LYS A 350 0.44 -12.63 37.30
N THR A 351 0.53 -12.78 35.98
CA THR A 351 1.72 -12.38 35.19
C THR A 351 1.57 -11.07 34.41
N ASP A 352 0.36 -10.52 34.26
CA ASP A 352 0.13 -9.21 33.61
C ASP A 352 -1.13 -8.51 34.15
N ARG A 353 -0.99 -7.26 34.63
CA ARG A 353 -2.09 -6.44 35.20
C ARG A 353 -3.17 -6.10 34.15
N GLY A 354 -2.79 -5.99 32.86
CA GLY A 354 -3.73 -5.71 31.76
C GLY A 354 -4.63 -6.89 31.41
N THR A 355 -4.04 -8.09 31.30
CA THR A 355 -4.78 -9.33 31.01
C THR A 355 -5.72 -9.74 32.15
N PHE A 356 -5.33 -9.48 33.40
CA PHE A 356 -6.17 -9.75 34.59
C PHE A 356 -7.47 -8.94 34.56
N SER A 357 -7.36 -7.62 34.32
CA SER A 357 -8.51 -6.70 34.35
C SER A 357 -9.54 -7.03 33.28
N ARG A 358 -9.08 -7.38 32.07
CA ARG A 358 -9.96 -7.77 30.95
C ARG A 358 -10.70 -9.09 31.20
N ALA A 359 -10.05 -10.04 31.86
CA ALA A 359 -10.62 -11.36 32.11
C ALA A 359 -11.65 -11.32 33.27
N VAL A 360 -11.42 -10.47 34.29
CA VAL A 360 -12.44 -10.16 35.32
C VAL A 360 -13.66 -9.47 34.70
N GLU A 361 -13.45 -8.55 33.75
CA GLU A 361 -14.53 -7.86 33.02
C GLU A 361 -15.40 -8.85 32.23
N LEU A 362 -14.80 -9.80 31.49
CA LEU A 362 -15.53 -10.82 30.75
C LEU A 362 -16.37 -11.72 31.68
N PHE A 363 -15.84 -12.09 32.84
CA PHE A 363 -16.54 -12.91 33.82
C PHE A 363 -17.74 -12.19 34.45
N LYS A 364 -17.57 -10.91 34.83
CA LYS A 364 -18.69 -10.07 35.31
C LYS A 364 -19.75 -9.87 34.22
N LYS A 365 -19.31 -9.67 32.97
CA LYS A 365 -20.21 -9.52 31.84
C LYS A 365 -21.02 -10.78 31.55
N GLU A 366 -20.45 -11.97 31.74
CA GLU A 366 -21.19 -13.23 31.60
C GLU A 366 -22.35 -13.31 32.61
N ALA A 367 -22.10 -12.97 33.88
CA ALA A 367 -23.12 -12.94 34.92
C ALA A 367 -24.26 -11.94 34.58
N GLU A 368 -23.91 -10.72 34.17
CA GLU A 368 -24.88 -9.69 33.75
C GLU A 368 -25.74 -10.16 32.56
N VAL A 369 -25.13 -10.83 31.58
CA VAL A 369 -25.85 -11.31 30.41
C VAL A 369 -26.80 -12.45 30.75
N LEU A 370 -26.37 -13.41 31.58
CA LEU A 370 -27.26 -14.49 32.04
C LEU A 370 -28.42 -13.94 32.89
N GLU A 371 -28.18 -12.91 33.70
CA GLU A 371 -29.24 -12.22 34.44
C GLU A 371 -30.27 -11.56 33.49
N ASN A 372 -29.79 -10.87 32.44
CA ASN A 372 -30.66 -10.20 31.45
C ASN A 372 -31.44 -11.18 30.55
N LEU A 373 -30.81 -12.31 30.21
CA LEU A 373 -31.47 -13.42 29.50
C LEU A 373 -32.51 -14.11 30.39
N GLY A 374 -32.35 -14.09 31.71
CA GLY A 374 -33.31 -14.64 32.65
C GLY A 374 -33.54 -16.14 32.45
N SER A 375 -34.74 -16.61 32.85
CA SER A 375 -35.11 -18.03 32.73
C SER A 375 -35.59 -18.36 31.32
N HIS A 376 -34.80 -19.10 30.55
CA HIS A 376 -35.16 -19.61 29.23
C HIS A 376 -34.82 -21.12 29.12
N PRO A 377 -35.72 -22.01 28.64
CA PRO A 377 -35.49 -23.46 28.67
C PRO A 377 -34.22 -23.95 27.95
N GLU A 378 -33.79 -23.24 26.91
CA GLU A 378 -32.60 -23.55 26.11
C GLU A 378 -31.37 -22.66 26.43
N ILE A 379 -31.34 -21.97 27.60
CA ILE A 379 -30.19 -21.20 28.10
C ILE A 379 -30.04 -21.47 29.61
N PRO A 380 -28.85 -21.76 30.15
CA PRO A 380 -28.67 -21.98 31.59
C PRO A 380 -29.05 -20.76 32.42
N THR A 381 -29.83 -20.93 33.48
CA THR A 381 -30.13 -19.84 34.41
C THR A 381 -28.93 -19.62 35.32
N MET A 382 -28.56 -18.35 35.55
CA MET A 382 -27.65 -18.01 36.65
C MET A 382 -28.35 -18.23 37.99
N ILE A 383 -27.78 -19.09 38.83
CA ILE A 383 -28.27 -19.34 40.19
C ILE A 383 -27.71 -18.28 41.14
N GLU A 384 -26.41 -18.03 41.08
CA GLU A 384 -25.72 -17.09 41.96
C GLU A 384 -24.35 -16.70 41.38
N TYR A 385 -23.90 -15.49 41.72
CA TYR A 385 -22.56 -14.99 41.42
C TYR A 385 -21.96 -14.40 42.71
N PHE A 386 -20.74 -14.77 43.05
CA PHE A 386 -20.05 -14.24 44.24
C PHE A 386 -18.53 -14.33 44.14
N GLU A 387 -17.86 -13.62 45.03
CA GLU A 387 -16.41 -13.65 45.22
C GLU A 387 -16.08 -14.41 46.51
N GLU A 388 -15.11 -15.33 46.48
CA GLU A 388 -14.64 -16.09 47.66
C GLU A 388 -13.10 -16.19 47.64
N GLY A 389 -12.45 -15.45 48.54
CA GLY A 389 -11.00 -15.22 48.50
C GLY A 389 -10.58 -14.46 47.24
N ASP A 390 -9.57 -14.96 46.53
CA ASP A 390 -9.11 -14.42 45.24
C ASP A 390 -9.90 -14.97 44.03
N ASN A 391 -10.94 -15.79 44.25
CA ASN A 391 -11.71 -16.45 43.19
C ASN A 391 -13.05 -15.75 42.92
N LEU A 392 -13.36 -15.55 41.64
CA LEU A 392 -14.72 -15.20 41.20
C LEU A 392 -15.45 -16.48 40.80
N LEU A 393 -16.66 -16.68 41.32
CA LEU A 393 -17.45 -17.90 41.14
C LEU A 393 -18.82 -17.56 40.56
N LEU A 394 -19.19 -18.26 39.49
CA LEU A 394 -20.48 -18.16 38.82
C LEU A 394 -21.14 -19.53 38.86
N ILE A 395 -22.31 -19.58 39.50
CA ILE A 395 -23.11 -20.80 39.66
C ILE A 395 -24.29 -20.73 38.70
N GLN A 396 -24.46 -21.77 37.88
CA GLN A 396 -25.52 -21.86 36.89
C GLN A 396 -26.13 -23.26 36.84
N ASP A 397 -27.25 -23.40 36.14
CA ASP A 397 -27.88 -24.69 35.90
C ASP A 397 -26.92 -25.71 35.25
N TYR A 398 -26.97 -26.95 35.72
CA TYR A 398 -26.32 -28.07 35.05
C TYR A 398 -27.23 -28.63 33.97
N ILE A 399 -26.69 -28.77 32.76
CA ILE A 399 -27.39 -29.35 31.62
C ILE A 399 -26.86 -30.78 31.43
N GLU A 400 -27.71 -31.75 31.73
CA GLU A 400 -27.41 -33.16 31.51
C GLU A 400 -27.54 -33.50 30.02
N GLY A 401 -26.40 -33.79 29.38
CA GLY A 401 -26.35 -34.29 28.01
C GLY A 401 -24.97 -34.15 27.37
N ASN A 402 -24.93 -34.37 26.06
CA ASN A 402 -23.70 -34.37 25.27
C ASN A 402 -23.52 -33.03 24.55
N THR A 403 -22.29 -32.54 24.48
CA THR A 403 -21.95 -31.43 23.57
C THR A 403 -22.07 -31.89 22.12
N LEU A 404 -22.40 -30.98 21.20
CA LEU A 404 -22.36 -31.30 19.77
C LEU A 404 -20.96 -31.74 19.31
N ARG A 405 -19.91 -31.28 20.00
CA ARG A 405 -18.54 -31.77 19.74
C ARG A 405 -18.38 -33.25 20.04
N GLU A 406 -19.00 -33.74 21.11
CA GLU A 406 -19.02 -35.17 21.45
C GLU A 406 -19.87 -35.94 20.44
N GLU A 407 -21.04 -35.42 20.05
CA GLU A 407 -21.87 -36.04 19.00
C GLU A 407 -21.11 -36.17 17.67
N PHE A 408 -20.44 -35.11 17.21
CA PHE A 408 -19.63 -35.16 15.98
C PHE A 408 -18.42 -36.10 16.07
N ARG A 409 -17.97 -36.49 17.27
CA ARG A 409 -16.87 -37.46 17.45
C ARG A 409 -17.38 -38.90 17.51
N GLU A 410 -18.57 -39.11 18.07
CA GLU A 410 -19.19 -40.44 18.15
C GLU A 410 -19.80 -40.85 16.80
N ASP A 411 -20.32 -39.89 16.05
CA ASP A 411 -20.82 -40.09 14.69
C ASP A 411 -19.69 -39.96 13.66
N ASP A 412 -19.11 -41.09 13.25
CA ASP A 412 -18.12 -41.14 12.16
C ASP A 412 -18.72 -40.80 10.77
N LYS A 413 -19.99 -40.39 10.68
CA LYS A 413 -20.71 -40.14 9.43
C LYS A 413 -21.19 -38.69 9.32
N PRO A 414 -21.04 -38.05 8.14
CA PRO A 414 -21.65 -36.75 7.89
C PRO A 414 -23.18 -36.80 7.99
N TYR A 415 -23.76 -35.75 8.54
CA TYR A 415 -25.20 -35.61 8.70
C TYR A 415 -25.85 -35.37 7.33
N GLN A 416 -27.04 -35.90 7.12
CA GLN A 416 -27.85 -35.60 5.95
C GLN A 416 -28.46 -34.19 6.04
N GLN A 417 -28.91 -33.66 4.90
CA GLN A 417 -29.52 -32.33 4.83
C GLN A 417 -30.57 -32.11 5.92
N ASP A 418 -31.51 -33.03 6.06
CA ASP A 418 -32.67 -32.84 6.95
C ASP A 418 -32.26 -32.85 8.42
N GLU A 419 -31.23 -33.63 8.78
CA GLU A 419 -30.62 -33.64 10.11
C GLU A 419 -29.94 -32.31 10.41
N VAL A 420 -29.21 -31.74 9.45
CA VAL A 420 -28.56 -30.43 9.62
C VAL A 420 -29.57 -29.29 9.62
N ILE A 421 -30.64 -29.36 8.82
CA ILE A 421 -31.75 -28.41 8.88
C ILE A 421 -32.41 -28.43 10.26
N GLN A 422 -32.63 -29.61 10.84
CA GLN A 422 -33.20 -29.74 12.17
C GLN A 422 -32.25 -29.19 13.24
N LEU A 423 -30.95 -29.54 13.16
CA LEU A 423 -29.92 -29.01 14.03
C LEU A 423 -29.88 -27.47 13.99
N LEU A 424 -29.91 -26.89 12.79
CA LEU A 424 -29.95 -25.44 12.61
C LEU A 424 -31.19 -24.83 13.26
N LYS A 425 -32.38 -25.42 13.10
CA LYS A 425 -33.60 -24.92 13.76
C LYS A 425 -33.48 -24.97 15.28
N ASP A 426 -32.95 -26.07 15.82
CA ASP A 426 -32.79 -26.27 17.25
C ASP A 426 -31.83 -25.23 17.87
N ILE A 427 -30.79 -24.81 17.15
CA ILE A 427 -29.86 -23.75 17.59
C ILE A 427 -30.44 -22.35 17.34
N LEU A 428 -31.11 -22.14 16.20
CA LEU A 428 -31.67 -20.84 15.83
C LEU A 428 -32.78 -20.39 16.77
N ASN A 429 -33.57 -21.31 17.33
CA ASN A 429 -34.65 -20.98 18.26
C ASN A 429 -34.16 -20.21 19.51
N PRO A 430 -33.21 -20.75 20.32
CA PRO A 430 -32.62 -19.98 21.42
C PRO A 430 -31.79 -18.79 20.94
N LEU A 431 -31.09 -18.88 19.80
CA LEU A 431 -30.27 -17.78 19.31
C LEU A 431 -31.11 -16.56 18.87
N CYS A 432 -32.31 -16.78 18.35
CA CYS A 432 -33.27 -15.70 18.06
C CYS A 432 -33.65 -14.95 19.34
N TYR A 433 -33.86 -15.65 20.45
CA TYR A 433 -34.12 -15.03 21.76
C TYR A 433 -32.93 -14.17 22.23
N VAL A 434 -31.71 -14.69 22.10
CA VAL A 434 -30.47 -13.95 22.43
C VAL A 434 -30.34 -12.68 21.58
N HIS A 435 -30.55 -12.76 20.27
CA HIS A 435 -30.48 -11.60 19.38
C HIS A 435 -31.60 -10.58 19.64
N GLN A 436 -32.82 -11.02 19.98
CA GLN A 436 -33.92 -10.14 20.37
C GLN A 436 -33.60 -9.31 21.62
N LYS A 437 -32.81 -9.88 22.54
CA LYS A 437 -32.26 -9.20 23.71
C LYS A 437 -31.05 -8.31 23.40
N LYS A 438 -30.72 -8.11 22.11
CA LYS A 438 -29.60 -7.30 21.62
C LYS A 438 -28.22 -7.80 22.05
N ILE A 439 -28.09 -9.11 22.27
CA ILE A 439 -26.85 -9.78 22.68
C ILE A 439 -26.28 -10.55 21.48
N VAL A 440 -24.95 -10.48 21.30
CA VAL A 440 -24.20 -11.32 20.34
C VAL A 440 -23.35 -12.31 21.14
N HIS A 441 -23.43 -13.59 20.83
CA HIS A 441 -22.74 -14.68 21.54
C HIS A 441 -21.22 -14.69 21.28
N ARG A 442 -20.80 -14.51 20.02
CA ARG A 442 -19.41 -14.37 19.53
C ARG A 442 -18.49 -15.59 19.65
N ASP A 443 -18.85 -16.60 20.44
CA ASP A 443 -18.11 -17.86 20.52
C ASP A 443 -19.02 -19.08 20.34
N LEU A 444 -19.93 -19.03 19.36
CA LEU A 444 -20.72 -20.21 18.98
C LEU A 444 -19.81 -21.26 18.33
N LYS A 445 -19.83 -22.46 18.90
CA LYS A 445 -19.08 -23.64 18.44
C LYS A 445 -19.70 -24.91 19.02
N PRO A 446 -19.41 -26.10 18.48
CA PRO A 446 -20.00 -27.36 18.95
C PRO A 446 -19.76 -27.66 20.44
N GLU A 447 -18.67 -27.17 21.03
CA GLU A 447 -18.38 -27.30 22.47
C GLU A 447 -19.34 -26.50 23.36
N ASN A 448 -19.95 -25.44 22.82
CA ASN A 448 -20.82 -24.51 23.54
C ASN A 448 -22.32 -24.79 23.28
N LEU A 449 -22.64 -25.97 22.75
CA LEU A 449 -24.00 -26.41 22.42
C LEU A 449 -24.21 -27.81 22.99
N ILE A 450 -25.09 -27.95 23.99
CA ILE A 450 -25.39 -29.25 24.62
C ILE A 450 -26.76 -29.74 24.17
N ARG A 451 -26.83 -30.98 23.67
CA ARG A 451 -28.11 -31.66 23.47
C ARG A 451 -28.55 -32.28 24.79
N ARG A 452 -29.62 -31.73 25.35
CA ARG A 452 -30.17 -32.18 26.63
C ARG A 452 -30.86 -33.53 26.48
N VAL A 453 -30.53 -34.48 27.35
CA VAL A 453 -30.99 -35.88 27.24
C VAL A 453 -32.50 -36.03 27.43
N ASN A 454 -33.13 -35.17 28.23
CA ASN A 454 -34.53 -35.34 28.60
C ASN A 454 -35.54 -34.99 27.49
N ASP A 455 -35.18 -34.09 26.56
CA ASP A 455 -36.07 -33.59 25.51
C ASP A 455 -35.38 -33.38 24.15
N ASN A 456 -34.11 -33.78 24.03
CA ASN A 456 -33.27 -33.67 22.83
C ASN A 456 -33.09 -32.25 22.27
N LYS A 457 -33.38 -31.22 23.07
CA LYS A 457 -33.20 -29.83 22.67
C LYS A 457 -31.75 -29.37 22.82
N ILE A 458 -31.33 -28.45 21.97
CA ILE A 458 -30.02 -27.79 22.09
C ILE A 458 -30.11 -26.64 23.07
N VAL A 459 -29.20 -26.65 24.05
CA VAL A 459 -29.00 -25.58 25.03
C VAL A 459 -27.72 -24.83 24.68
N ILE A 460 -27.79 -23.52 24.51
CA ILE A 460 -26.61 -22.66 24.27
C ILE A 460 -25.97 -22.35 25.63
N ILE A 461 -24.69 -22.68 25.77
CA ILE A 461 -23.92 -22.46 26.99
C ILE A 461 -22.73 -21.52 26.73
N ASP A 462 -22.14 -21.01 27.80
CA ASP A 462 -20.89 -20.24 27.80
C ASP A 462 -20.96 -18.86 27.12
N PHE A 463 -21.49 -17.89 27.88
CA PHE A 463 -21.69 -16.51 27.44
C PHE A 463 -20.47 -15.63 27.73
N GLY A 464 -19.29 -16.20 28.03
CA GLY A 464 -18.08 -15.45 28.41
C GLY A 464 -17.50 -14.52 27.33
N ALA A 465 -17.90 -14.65 26.07
CA ALA A 465 -17.42 -13.83 24.95
C ALA A 465 -18.41 -12.75 24.47
N VAL A 466 -19.58 -12.64 25.11
CA VAL A 466 -20.71 -11.84 24.63
C VAL A 466 -20.50 -10.33 24.72
N LYS A 467 -21.27 -9.58 23.93
CA LYS A 467 -21.36 -8.11 24.03
C LYS A 467 -22.75 -7.60 23.60
N GLU A 468 -23.19 -6.50 24.20
CA GLU A 468 -24.48 -5.84 23.90
C GLU A 468 -24.35 -4.82 22.76
N ILE A 469 -25.35 -4.76 21.89
CA ILE A 469 -25.46 -3.76 20.83
C ILE A 469 -26.25 -2.55 21.36
N PHE A 470 -25.57 -1.52 21.85
CA PHE A 470 -26.20 -0.24 22.18
C PHE A 470 -26.33 0.64 20.93
N GLU A 471 -27.54 1.11 20.63
CA GLU A 471 -27.88 1.81 19.37
C GLU A 471 -27.22 3.19 19.15
N ASN A 472 -26.27 3.63 19.99
CA ASN A 472 -25.64 4.95 19.86
C ASN A 472 -24.13 5.03 20.18
N LYS A 473 -23.39 3.91 20.20
CA LYS A 473 -21.91 3.95 20.28
C LYS A 473 -21.30 2.97 19.27
N GLN A 474 -20.57 3.50 18.29
CA GLN A 474 -19.65 2.72 17.45
C GLN A 474 -18.48 2.23 18.32
N GLU A 475 -18.71 1.19 19.13
CA GLU A 475 -17.64 0.55 19.88
C GLU A 475 -16.88 -0.42 18.97
N LYS A 476 -15.55 -0.25 18.88
CA LYS A 476 -14.66 -1.24 18.25
C LYS A 476 -14.83 -2.60 18.95
N GLY A 477 -14.93 -3.68 18.17
CA GLY A 477 -14.99 -5.04 18.69
C GLY A 477 -13.65 -5.48 19.29
N THR A 478 -13.69 -6.41 20.25
CA THR A 478 -12.46 -7.08 20.72
C THR A 478 -12.19 -8.35 19.89
N CYS A 479 -10.93 -8.69 19.63
CA CYS A 479 -10.59 -9.96 18.97
C CYS A 479 -10.78 -11.12 19.96
N ILE A 480 -11.98 -11.70 20.00
CA ILE A 480 -12.35 -12.84 20.84
C ILE A 480 -13.19 -13.78 19.98
N GLY A 481 -12.85 -15.06 19.91
CA GLY A 481 -13.59 -16.11 19.19
C GLY A 481 -12.70 -17.31 18.85
N THR A 482 -13.31 -18.46 18.56
CA THR A 482 -12.59 -19.71 18.23
C THR A 482 -12.22 -19.80 16.74
N VAL A 483 -10.97 -20.15 16.44
CA VAL A 483 -10.46 -20.33 15.07
C VAL A 483 -11.30 -21.37 14.31
N GLY A 484 -11.74 -21.00 13.10
CA GLY A 484 -12.61 -21.84 12.26
C GLY A 484 -14.09 -21.46 12.32
N TYR A 485 -14.57 -20.89 13.43
CA TYR A 485 -15.95 -20.39 13.57
C TYR A 485 -16.03 -18.86 13.56
N MET A 486 -14.93 -18.19 13.88
CA MET A 486 -14.83 -16.73 13.89
C MET A 486 -14.60 -16.17 12.47
N PRO A 487 -15.45 -15.24 11.98
CA PRO A 487 -15.21 -14.56 10.70
C PRO A 487 -14.10 -13.51 10.79
N ILE A 488 -13.56 -13.10 9.63
CA ILE A 488 -12.37 -12.23 9.54
C ILE A 488 -12.59 -10.83 10.13
N GLU A 489 -13.79 -10.26 9.98
CA GLU A 489 -14.12 -8.95 10.54
C GLU A 489 -14.18 -8.98 12.08
N GLN A 490 -14.60 -10.11 12.68
CA GLN A 490 -14.54 -10.31 14.12
C GLN A 490 -13.09 -10.45 14.61
N SER A 491 -12.22 -11.12 13.84
CA SER A 491 -10.81 -11.24 14.20
C SER A 491 -10.04 -9.92 14.06
N ARG A 492 -10.49 -9.01 13.19
CA ARG A 492 -9.95 -7.64 13.05
C ARG A 492 -10.44 -6.68 14.13
N GLY A 493 -11.46 -7.05 14.90
CA GLY A 493 -12.07 -6.17 15.90
C GLY A 493 -13.01 -5.12 15.28
N ASP A 494 -13.64 -5.45 14.15
CA ASP A 494 -14.62 -4.58 13.50
C ASP A 494 -15.90 -4.40 14.37
N THR A 495 -16.80 -3.54 13.92
CA THR A 495 -18.02 -3.19 14.68
C THR A 495 -18.87 -4.42 15.00
N LEU A 496 -19.32 -4.52 16.26
CA LEU A 496 -20.14 -5.63 16.76
C LEU A 496 -21.39 -5.87 15.90
N SER A 497 -21.65 -7.13 15.53
CA SER A 497 -22.77 -7.49 14.66
C SER A 497 -23.30 -8.91 14.93
N PHE A 498 -24.62 -9.10 14.84
CA PHE A 498 -25.28 -10.42 14.86
C PHE A 498 -24.80 -11.35 13.74
N LYS A 499 -24.25 -10.78 12.66
CA LYS A 499 -23.71 -11.50 11.51
C LYS A 499 -22.52 -12.39 11.86
N PHE A 500 -21.90 -12.18 13.03
CA PHE A 500 -20.85 -13.02 13.58
C PHE A 500 -21.38 -14.40 13.97
N ASP A 501 -22.47 -14.44 14.74
CA ASP A 501 -23.12 -15.69 15.15
C ASP A 501 -23.75 -16.43 13.97
N VAL A 502 -24.27 -15.70 12.97
CA VAL A 502 -24.77 -16.28 11.70
C VAL A 502 -23.66 -17.03 10.95
N TYR A 503 -22.46 -16.45 10.89
CA TYR A 503 -21.32 -17.10 10.24
C TYR A 503 -20.88 -18.35 11.00
N ALA A 504 -20.72 -18.24 12.32
CA ALA A 504 -20.33 -19.36 13.18
C ALA A 504 -21.31 -20.53 13.05
N LEU A 505 -22.61 -20.26 13.04
CA LEU A 505 -23.65 -21.26 12.84
C LEU A 505 -23.59 -21.91 11.45
N GLY A 506 -23.28 -21.13 10.41
CA GLY A 506 -23.06 -21.66 9.07
C GLY A 506 -21.87 -22.63 9.03
N MET A 507 -20.79 -22.32 9.75
CA MET A 507 -19.62 -23.20 9.89
C MET A 507 -19.95 -24.50 10.63
N ILE A 508 -20.77 -24.45 11.70
CA ILE A 508 -21.25 -25.64 12.41
C ILE A 508 -22.07 -26.55 11.46
N ALA A 509 -22.93 -25.97 10.62
CA ALA A 509 -23.69 -26.74 9.64
C ALA A 509 -22.80 -27.39 8.56
N ILE A 510 -21.77 -26.69 8.08
CA ILE A 510 -20.83 -27.26 7.11
C ILE A 510 -20.03 -28.41 7.76
N GLU A 511 -19.58 -28.23 8.99
CA GLU A 511 -18.89 -29.28 9.75
C GLU A 511 -19.78 -30.51 9.93
N ALA A 512 -21.05 -30.35 10.31
CA ALA A 512 -21.99 -31.47 10.40
C ALA A 512 -22.18 -32.19 9.05
N LEU A 513 -22.35 -31.44 7.95
CA LEU A 513 -22.54 -32.00 6.60
C LEU A 513 -21.30 -32.69 6.01
N THR A 514 -20.12 -32.42 6.55
CA THR A 514 -18.85 -32.91 6.00
C THR A 514 -18.11 -33.84 6.93
N ASN A 515 -18.50 -33.86 8.21
CA ASN A 515 -17.73 -34.42 9.31
C ASN A 515 -16.26 -33.93 9.33
N GLN A 516 -16.01 -32.71 8.85
CA GLN A 516 -14.67 -32.11 8.83
C GLN A 516 -14.59 -30.99 9.87
N PRO A 517 -13.61 -31.03 10.80
CA PRO A 517 -13.42 -29.97 11.77
C PRO A 517 -13.33 -28.59 11.12
N ALA A 518 -14.03 -27.59 11.66
CA ALA A 518 -14.09 -26.25 11.06
C ALA A 518 -12.71 -25.63 10.77
N ARG A 519 -11.71 -25.88 11.62
CA ARG A 519 -10.30 -25.46 11.42
C ARG A 519 -9.64 -26.00 10.16
N ASN A 520 -10.14 -27.10 9.60
CA ASN A 520 -9.63 -27.72 8.37
C ASN A 520 -10.39 -27.24 7.11
N ILE A 521 -11.48 -26.48 7.27
CA ILE A 521 -12.25 -25.92 6.18
C ILE A 521 -11.58 -24.62 5.72
N SER A 522 -10.74 -24.70 4.68
CA SER A 522 -10.02 -23.54 4.13
C SER A 522 -10.88 -22.58 3.31
N SER A 523 -12.01 -23.05 2.77
CA SER A 523 -12.96 -22.23 2.02
C SER A 523 -14.39 -22.77 2.17
N PRO A 524 -15.23 -22.17 3.02
CA PRO A 524 -16.63 -22.58 3.21
C PRO A 524 -17.40 -22.65 1.89
N LYS A 525 -17.20 -21.66 1.02
CA LYS A 525 -17.82 -21.60 -0.32
C LYS A 525 -17.48 -22.81 -1.19
N ASN A 526 -16.21 -23.21 -1.22
CA ASN A 526 -15.78 -24.36 -2.05
C ASN A 526 -16.26 -25.67 -1.43
N THR A 527 -16.21 -25.80 -0.11
CA THR A 527 -16.73 -26.97 0.62
C THR A 527 -18.22 -27.14 0.36
N ILE A 528 -19.03 -26.08 0.54
CA ILE A 528 -20.48 -26.12 0.27
C ILE A 528 -20.78 -26.57 -1.17
N LYS A 529 -19.99 -26.13 -2.16
CA LYS A 529 -20.15 -26.57 -3.57
C LYS A 529 -19.85 -28.05 -3.80
N GLN A 530 -18.98 -28.64 -2.99
CA GLN A 530 -18.57 -30.04 -3.11
C GLN A 530 -19.52 -31.01 -2.40
N ILE A 531 -20.37 -30.52 -1.47
CA ILE A 531 -21.40 -31.33 -0.82
C ILE A 531 -22.45 -31.72 -1.87
N GLY A 532 -22.49 -33.00 -2.26
CA GLY A 532 -23.39 -33.50 -3.31
C GLY A 532 -24.85 -33.69 -2.86
N ASN A 533 -25.07 -33.98 -1.58
CA ASN A 533 -26.35 -34.48 -1.05
C ASN A 533 -27.22 -33.39 -0.38
N ILE A 534 -27.18 -32.16 -0.90
CA ILE A 534 -28.05 -31.06 -0.43
C ILE A 534 -28.74 -30.37 -1.60
N SER A 535 -30.01 -29.97 -1.38
CA SER A 535 -30.84 -29.18 -2.27
C SER A 535 -30.21 -27.82 -2.56
N ASN A 536 -30.50 -27.26 -3.73
CA ASN A 536 -30.00 -25.94 -4.14
C ASN A 536 -30.46 -24.85 -3.16
N GLY A 537 -31.72 -24.91 -2.69
CA GLY A 537 -32.23 -23.94 -1.72
C GLY A 537 -31.46 -23.96 -0.40
N PHE A 538 -31.14 -25.14 0.13
CA PHE A 538 -30.34 -25.22 1.35
C PHE A 538 -28.88 -24.82 1.13
N ARG A 539 -28.31 -25.16 -0.04
CA ARG A 539 -26.97 -24.73 -0.44
C ARG A 539 -26.85 -23.20 -0.49
N ASP A 540 -27.84 -22.51 -1.04
CA ASP A 540 -27.88 -21.05 -1.11
C ASP A 540 -27.95 -20.41 0.28
N ILE A 541 -28.71 -21.02 1.20
CA ILE A 541 -28.77 -20.57 2.60
C ILE A 541 -27.38 -20.68 3.25
N LEU A 542 -26.69 -21.82 3.13
CA LEU A 542 -25.36 -22.01 3.70
C LEU A 542 -24.33 -21.04 3.11
N LEU A 543 -24.35 -20.85 1.78
CA LEU A 543 -23.48 -19.90 1.10
C LEU A 543 -23.69 -18.47 1.59
N LYS A 544 -24.95 -18.11 1.87
CA LYS A 544 -25.31 -16.81 2.41
C LYS A 544 -24.91 -16.66 3.88
N MET A 545 -25.08 -17.70 4.71
CA MET A 545 -24.64 -17.68 6.11
C MET A 545 -23.12 -17.53 6.24
N THR A 546 -22.33 -18.17 5.38
CA THR A 546 -20.86 -18.15 5.45
C THR A 546 -20.20 -17.24 4.41
N ALA A 547 -20.90 -16.20 3.94
CA ALA A 547 -20.34 -15.26 2.97
C ALA A 547 -19.13 -14.51 3.58
N SER A 548 -18.03 -14.43 2.82
CA SER A 548 -16.79 -13.78 3.30
C SER A 548 -16.97 -12.30 3.60
N ASP A 549 -17.82 -11.63 2.83
CA ASP A 549 -18.24 -10.26 3.08
C ASP A 549 -19.56 -10.28 3.86
N SER A 550 -19.58 -9.60 5.01
CA SER A 550 -20.71 -9.55 5.94
C SER A 550 -21.95 -8.90 5.34
N ASP A 551 -21.82 -8.02 4.34
CA ASP A 551 -22.97 -7.36 3.72
C ASP A 551 -23.85 -8.33 2.93
N TYR A 552 -23.29 -9.47 2.52
CA TYR A 552 -24.02 -10.53 1.85
C TYR A 552 -24.63 -11.57 2.81
N ARG A 553 -24.35 -11.51 4.12
CA ARG A 553 -24.92 -12.45 5.10
C ARG A 553 -26.35 -12.07 5.49
N TYR A 554 -27.06 -13.03 6.09
CA TYR A 554 -28.29 -12.72 6.81
C TYR A 554 -28.00 -11.78 7.98
N ASP A 555 -28.90 -10.83 8.24
CA ASP A 555 -28.68 -9.80 9.26
C ASP A 555 -28.71 -10.35 10.69
N ASP A 556 -29.50 -11.40 10.95
CA ASP A 556 -29.63 -12.03 12.26
C ASP A 556 -30.12 -13.50 12.15
N ALA A 557 -30.22 -14.17 13.30
CA ALA A 557 -30.74 -15.53 13.41
C ALA A 557 -32.19 -15.67 12.91
N GLN A 558 -33.03 -14.64 13.09
CA GLN A 558 -34.43 -14.67 12.68
C GLN A 558 -34.57 -14.74 11.14
N ALA A 559 -33.71 -14.02 10.42
CA ALA A 559 -33.64 -14.04 8.98
C ALA A 559 -33.21 -15.41 8.43
N VAL A 560 -32.26 -16.09 9.11
CA VAL A 560 -31.86 -17.46 8.78
C VAL A 560 -33.01 -18.44 9.03
N LEU A 561 -33.63 -18.38 10.21
CA LEU A 561 -34.74 -19.27 10.59
C LEU A 561 -35.92 -19.16 9.61
N LYS A 562 -36.24 -17.94 9.16
CA LYS A 562 -37.24 -17.69 8.13
C LYS A 562 -36.86 -18.33 6.79
N ALA A 563 -35.60 -18.21 6.36
CA ALA A 563 -35.13 -18.81 5.12
C ALA A 563 -35.20 -20.34 5.15
N ILE A 564 -34.76 -20.97 6.25
CA ILE A 564 -34.81 -22.42 6.44
C ILE A 564 -36.26 -22.93 6.49
N THR A 565 -37.17 -22.21 7.14
CA THR A 565 -38.59 -22.60 7.23
C THR A 565 -39.32 -22.53 5.89
N GLN A 566 -38.82 -21.71 4.95
CA GLN A 566 -39.39 -21.55 3.61
C GLN A 566 -38.86 -22.58 2.59
N LEU A 567 -37.97 -23.49 2.97
CA LEU A 567 -37.50 -24.57 2.11
C LEU A 567 -38.65 -25.53 1.77
N LYS A 568 -38.98 -25.66 0.48
CA LYS A 568 -39.93 -26.68 0.00
C LYS A 568 -39.24 -28.05 -0.05
N PRO A 569 -39.91 -29.16 0.33
CA PRO A 569 -39.33 -30.50 0.23
C PRO A 569 -39.03 -30.86 -1.23
N SER A 570 -37.80 -31.32 -1.51
CA SER A 570 -37.34 -31.67 -2.85
C SER A 570 -37.94 -33.00 -3.34
N LYS A 571 -38.58 -33.00 -4.51
CA LYS A 571 -38.89 -34.23 -5.27
C LYS A 571 -37.60 -34.73 -5.96
N PRO A 572 -37.38 -36.05 -6.09
CA PRO A 572 -36.22 -36.56 -6.82
C PRO A 572 -36.40 -36.31 -8.32
N GLU A 573 -35.45 -35.61 -8.94
CA GLU A 573 -35.46 -35.29 -10.37
C GLU A 573 -35.08 -36.51 -11.20
N GLY A 574 -36.04 -36.99 -11.98
CA GLY A 574 -35.78 -37.72 -13.22
C GLY A 574 -36.70 -37.16 -14.29
N GLU A 575 -36.18 -36.35 -15.21
CA GLU A 575 -36.54 -36.35 -16.63
C GLU A 575 -35.67 -35.35 -17.40
N SER A 576 -35.15 -35.79 -18.54
CA SER A 576 -34.18 -35.10 -19.36
C SER A 576 -34.80 -33.97 -20.20
N VAL A 577 -34.29 -32.75 -20.03
CA VAL A 577 -34.60 -31.59 -20.88
C VAL A 577 -34.08 -31.81 -22.33
N PRO A 578 -34.89 -31.56 -23.38
CA PRO A 578 -34.51 -31.78 -24.77
C PRO A 578 -33.33 -30.89 -25.24
N LEU A 579 -32.48 -31.47 -26.10
CA LEU A 579 -31.17 -30.95 -26.52
C LEU A 579 -31.21 -29.53 -27.12
N TRP A 580 -32.28 -29.16 -27.83
CA TRP A 580 -32.43 -27.83 -28.43
C TRP A 580 -32.61 -26.72 -27.38
N LEU A 581 -33.21 -27.04 -26.23
CA LEU A 581 -33.37 -26.12 -25.11
C LEU A 581 -32.04 -25.97 -24.32
N LYS A 582 -31.22 -27.04 -24.27
CA LYS A 582 -29.85 -26.98 -23.70
C LYS A 582 -28.89 -26.13 -24.53
N ILE A 583 -29.05 -26.12 -25.85
CA ILE A 583 -28.22 -25.29 -26.75
C ILE A 583 -28.61 -23.82 -26.64
N THR A 584 -29.91 -23.50 -26.61
CA THR A 584 -30.38 -22.11 -26.46
C THR A 584 -30.11 -21.54 -25.06
N ILE A 585 -30.31 -22.34 -24.00
CA ILE A 585 -29.95 -21.96 -22.62
C ILE A 585 -28.43 -21.90 -22.45
N GLY A 586 -27.66 -22.82 -23.05
CA GLY A 586 -26.20 -22.82 -23.00
C GLY A 586 -25.57 -21.60 -23.68
N VAL A 587 -26.07 -21.22 -24.86
CA VAL A 587 -25.65 -19.99 -25.56
C VAL A 587 -26.08 -18.75 -24.78
N GLY A 588 -27.29 -18.75 -24.20
CA GLY A 588 -27.77 -17.67 -23.34
C GLY A 588 -26.93 -17.49 -22.06
N ILE A 589 -26.59 -18.59 -21.38
CA ILE A 589 -25.74 -18.58 -20.18
C ILE A 589 -24.31 -18.16 -20.54
N LEU A 590 -23.74 -18.64 -21.64
CA LEU A 590 -22.43 -18.19 -22.11
C LEU A 590 -22.43 -16.71 -22.46
N ALA A 591 -23.49 -16.20 -23.09
CA ALA A 591 -23.65 -14.78 -23.36
C ALA A 591 -23.78 -13.96 -22.06
N ILE A 592 -24.52 -14.45 -21.07
CA ILE A 592 -24.67 -13.80 -19.76
C ILE A 592 -23.36 -13.81 -18.97
N VAL A 593 -22.61 -14.91 -18.98
CA VAL A 593 -21.29 -15.01 -18.33
C VAL A 593 -20.28 -14.12 -19.05
N ALA A 594 -20.28 -14.10 -20.38
CA ALA A 594 -19.43 -13.20 -21.16
C ALA A 594 -19.78 -11.73 -20.90
N LEU A 595 -21.07 -11.38 -20.82
CA LEU A 595 -21.55 -10.05 -20.43
C LEU A 595 -21.11 -9.70 -19.01
N PHE A 596 -21.24 -10.62 -18.04
CA PHE A 596 -20.82 -10.39 -16.66
C PHE A 596 -19.31 -10.17 -16.54
N ILE A 597 -18.49 -11.00 -17.20
CA ILE A 597 -17.03 -10.83 -17.25
C ILE A 597 -16.68 -9.50 -17.91
N LYS A 598 -17.35 -9.16 -19.03
CA LYS A 598 -17.17 -7.87 -19.71
C LYS A 598 -17.54 -6.69 -18.79
N SER A 599 -18.49 -6.87 -17.87
CA SER A 599 -18.95 -5.83 -16.94
C SER A 599 -18.19 -5.71 -15.63
N LEU A 600 -17.30 -6.65 -15.28
CA LEU A 600 -16.48 -6.58 -14.07
C LEU A 600 -15.66 -5.27 -13.96
N PRO A 601 -14.99 -4.77 -15.02
CA PRO A 601 -14.26 -3.51 -14.97
C PRO A 601 -15.16 -2.32 -14.64
N TYR A 602 -16.42 -2.33 -15.09
CA TYR A 602 -17.36 -1.24 -14.84
C TYR A 602 -17.66 -1.05 -13.35
N PHE A 603 -17.74 -2.13 -12.59
CA PHE A 603 -18.01 -2.04 -11.15
C PHE A 603 -16.78 -1.59 -10.36
N ASN A 604 -15.57 -2.01 -10.77
CA ASN A 604 -14.32 -1.75 -10.04
C ASN A 604 -13.65 -0.42 -10.39
N LYS A 605 -13.77 0.06 -11.64
CA LYS A 605 -13.12 1.29 -12.12
C LYS A 605 -13.93 2.55 -11.76
N THR A 606 -13.25 3.70 -11.80
CA THR A 606 -13.85 5.01 -11.54
C THR A 606 -14.73 5.44 -12.72
N LYS A 607 -15.91 6.01 -12.45
CA LYS A 607 -16.87 6.39 -13.49
C LYS A 607 -16.74 7.86 -13.84
N LEU A 608 -16.57 8.19 -15.11
CA LEU A 608 -16.46 9.56 -15.59
C LEU A 608 -17.57 9.88 -16.61
N GLN A 609 -18.21 11.04 -16.47
CA GLN A 609 -19.23 11.50 -17.41
C GLN A 609 -18.60 12.02 -18.69
N GLN A 610 -17.47 12.72 -18.60
CA GLN A 610 -16.67 13.06 -19.79
C GLN A 610 -16.07 11.80 -20.42
N LYS A 611 -16.19 11.68 -21.75
CA LYS A 611 -15.58 10.59 -22.54
C LYS A 611 -14.11 10.85 -22.85
N GLU A 612 -13.71 12.12 -22.84
CA GLU A 612 -12.36 12.55 -23.13
C GLU A 612 -11.97 13.64 -22.13
N LEU A 613 -10.78 13.50 -21.52
CA LEU A 613 -10.16 14.48 -20.64
C LEU A 613 -8.91 15.05 -21.30
N THR A 614 -8.64 16.33 -21.09
CA THR A 614 -7.42 16.97 -21.56
C THR A 614 -6.52 17.38 -20.39
N ILE A 615 -5.33 16.78 -20.32
CA ILE A 615 -4.24 17.22 -19.44
C ILE A 615 -3.45 18.33 -20.15
N GLY A 616 -3.51 19.53 -19.62
CA GLY A 616 -2.77 20.68 -20.11
C GLY A 616 -1.52 20.96 -19.30
N THR A 617 -0.37 21.10 -19.97
CA THR A 617 0.90 21.40 -19.31
C THR A 617 1.86 22.16 -20.24
N ILE A 618 2.62 23.10 -19.66
CA ILE A 618 3.81 23.72 -20.30
C ILE A 618 5.12 23.12 -19.81
N TRP A 619 5.05 22.13 -18.90
CA TRP A 619 6.20 21.32 -18.50
C TRP A 619 6.51 20.27 -19.58
N LYS A 620 7.39 19.33 -19.28
CA LYS A 620 7.67 18.12 -20.08
C LYS A 620 6.36 17.33 -20.31
N PRO A 621 5.69 17.45 -21.47
CA PRO A 621 4.37 16.84 -21.66
C PRO A 621 4.44 15.31 -21.56
N GLU A 622 5.53 14.72 -22.05
CA GLU A 622 5.85 13.30 -21.89
C GLU A 622 5.82 12.80 -20.45
N ALA A 623 6.13 13.65 -19.46
CA ALA A 623 6.11 13.26 -18.05
C ALA A 623 4.68 13.08 -17.50
N SER A 624 3.66 13.56 -18.22
CA SER A 624 2.25 13.35 -17.89
C SER A 624 1.67 12.08 -18.53
N GLN A 625 2.44 11.36 -19.37
CA GLN A 625 1.95 10.17 -20.06
C GLN A 625 1.57 9.05 -19.09
N GLY A 626 2.43 8.74 -18.12
CA GLY A 626 2.10 7.72 -17.11
C GLY A 626 0.84 8.04 -16.31
N LEU A 627 0.55 9.33 -16.07
CA LEU A 627 -0.70 9.74 -15.43
C LEU A 627 -1.91 9.60 -16.36
N ALA A 628 -1.76 9.99 -17.63
CA ALA A 628 -2.81 9.82 -18.63
C ALA A 628 -3.21 8.35 -18.76
N ASP A 629 -2.22 7.47 -18.97
CA ASP A 629 -2.41 6.02 -19.08
C ASP A 629 -3.07 5.47 -17.80
N TYR A 630 -2.62 5.89 -16.62
CA TYR A 630 -3.22 5.47 -15.36
C TYR A 630 -4.69 5.87 -15.25
N ILE A 631 -5.06 7.09 -15.66
CA ILE A 631 -6.45 7.56 -15.63
C ILE A 631 -7.29 6.75 -16.62
N GLU A 632 -6.82 6.52 -17.84
CA GLU A 632 -7.51 5.68 -18.85
C GLU A 632 -7.71 4.24 -18.34
N GLU A 633 -6.66 3.64 -17.78
CA GLU A 633 -6.68 2.27 -17.27
C GLU A 633 -7.59 2.11 -16.05
N ASN A 634 -7.76 3.13 -15.23
CA ASN A 634 -8.52 3.06 -13.97
C ASN A 634 -9.88 3.75 -14.02
N SER A 635 -10.33 4.15 -15.21
CA SER A 635 -11.65 4.76 -15.41
C SER A 635 -12.49 4.09 -16.51
N VAL A 636 -13.79 4.36 -16.49
CA VAL A 636 -14.79 3.91 -17.47
C VAL A 636 -15.86 4.99 -17.69
N PRO A 637 -16.56 4.99 -18.85
CA PRO A 637 -17.73 5.84 -19.05
C PRO A 637 -18.78 5.61 -17.97
N ALA A 638 -19.38 6.69 -17.46
CA ALA A 638 -20.44 6.61 -16.45
C ALA A 638 -21.73 5.96 -16.97
N ASN A 639 -21.92 5.91 -18.29
CA ASN A 639 -23.02 5.17 -18.91
C ASN A 639 -22.60 3.73 -19.18
N TYR A 640 -23.29 2.79 -18.54
CA TYR A 640 -23.04 1.35 -18.68
C TYR A 640 -23.13 0.83 -20.12
N PHE A 641 -24.04 1.36 -20.94
CA PHE A 641 -24.18 0.92 -22.33
C PHE A 641 -23.05 1.43 -23.23
N ASP A 642 -22.51 2.61 -22.95
CA ASP A 642 -21.34 3.12 -23.66
C ASP A 642 -20.10 2.26 -23.35
N PHE A 643 -19.90 1.92 -22.07
CA PHE A 643 -18.89 0.93 -21.68
C PHE A 643 -19.08 -0.43 -22.39
N LEU A 644 -20.30 -0.95 -22.49
CA LEU A 644 -20.57 -2.21 -23.19
C LEU A 644 -20.31 -2.16 -24.70
N LYS A 645 -20.43 -0.99 -25.33
CA LYS A 645 -20.05 -0.78 -26.75
C LYS A 645 -18.53 -0.78 -26.95
N GLY A 646 -17.76 -0.71 -25.87
CA GLY A 646 -16.31 -0.55 -25.92
C GLY A 646 -15.87 0.91 -25.97
N ASP A 647 -16.73 1.85 -25.58
CA ASP A 647 -16.28 3.22 -25.35
C ASP A 647 -15.32 3.22 -24.16
N GLU A 648 -14.19 3.89 -24.33
CA GLU A 648 -13.16 4.06 -23.31
C GLU A 648 -13.03 5.54 -22.96
N ILE A 649 -12.59 5.82 -21.73
CA ILE A 649 -12.17 7.17 -21.38
C ILE A 649 -10.83 7.41 -22.05
N LYS A 650 -10.72 8.51 -22.78
CA LYS A 650 -9.47 8.94 -23.39
C LYS A 650 -8.91 10.15 -22.65
N VAL A 651 -7.60 10.18 -22.48
CA VAL A 651 -6.89 11.28 -21.86
C VAL A 651 -5.86 11.80 -22.85
N ARG A 652 -6.09 13.02 -23.34
CA ARG A 652 -5.15 13.68 -24.24
C ARG A 652 -4.22 14.58 -23.45
N ILE A 653 -2.94 14.52 -23.79
CA ILE A 653 -1.98 15.50 -23.31
C ILE A 653 -1.95 16.63 -24.32
N ASN A 654 -2.38 17.81 -23.89
CA ASN A 654 -2.34 19.03 -24.65
C ASN A 654 -1.26 19.95 -24.08
N GLY A 655 -0.01 19.57 -24.34
CA GLY A 655 1.18 20.32 -24.00
C GLY A 655 2.25 20.14 -25.06
N ASP A 656 3.05 21.17 -25.30
CA ASP A 656 4.28 21.11 -26.08
C ASP A 656 5.37 21.86 -25.29
N ARG A 657 6.61 21.41 -25.36
CA ARG A 657 7.78 22.14 -24.83
C ARG A 657 7.93 23.53 -25.44
N THR A 658 7.34 23.77 -26.62
CA THR A 658 7.29 25.10 -27.26
C THR A 658 6.11 25.96 -26.83
N LEU A 659 5.15 25.39 -26.08
CA LEU A 659 3.93 26.07 -25.70
C LEU A 659 4.26 27.28 -24.83
N SER A 660 3.85 28.46 -25.30
CA SER A 660 4.12 29.70 -24.61
C SER A 660 3.17 29.89 -23.43
N TYR A 661 3.61 30.67 -22.45
CA TYR A 661 2.81 31.00 -21.29
C TYR A 661 1.51 31.78 -21.62
N PRO A 662 1.52 32.75 -22.56
CA PRO A 662 0.28 33.38 -23.04
C PRO A 662 -0.68 32.39 -23.69
N GLU A 663 -0.17 31.46 -24.50
CA GLU A 663 -1.01 30.43 -25.12
C GLU A 663 -1.61 29.50 -24.05
N ALA A 664 -0.86 29.11 -23.02
CA ALA A 664 -1.41 28.34 -21.90
C ALA A 664 -2.55 29.07 -21.19
N LYS A 665 -2.43 30.38 -20.95
CA LYS A 665 -3.51 31.20 -20.39
C LYS A 665 -4.76 31.17 -21.29
N LYS A 666 -4.58 31.38 -22.60
CA LYS A 666 -5.68 31.34 -23.59
C LYS A 666 -6.41 29.98 -23.58
N ARG A 667 -5.68 28.87 -23.46
CA ARG A 667 -6.26 27.53 -23.38
C ARG A 667 -7.04 27.29 -22.08
N MET A 668 -6.53 27.78 -20.95
CA MET A 668 -7.26 27.73 -19.66
C MET A 668 -8.51 28.62 -19.68
N GLU A 669 -8.43 29.80 -20.28
CA GLU A 669 -9.57 30.69 -20.43
C GLU A 669 -10.67 30.06 -21.29
N ALA A 670 -10.30 29.52 -22.44
CA ALA A 670 -11.17 28.76 -23.34
C ALA A 670 -11.59 27.37 -22.80
N LYS A 671 -11.19 27.02 -21.57
CA LYS A 671 -11.49 25.73 -20.90
C LYS A 671 -11.09 24.49 -21.70
N GLN A 672 -10.05 24.60 -22.52
CA GLN A 672 -9.54 23.48 -23.32
C GLN A 672 -8.78 22.46 -22.48
N TRP A 673 -8.38 22.82 -21.26
CA TRP A 673 -7.68 21.93 -20.33
C TRP A 673 -8.63 21.53 -19.22
N ASP A 674 -8.99 20.26 -19.15
CA ASP A 674 -9.79 19.71 -18.05
C ASP A 674 -8.97 19.56 -16.78
N ILE A 675 -7.68 19.20 -16.93
CA ILE A 675 -6.69 19.11 -15.86
C ILE A 675 -5.51 19.99 -16.24
N ALA A 676 -5.38 21.13 -15.58
CA ALA A 676 -4.37 22.15 -15.83
C ALA A 676 -3.20 22.05 -14.84
N PHE A 677 -2.02 21.65 -15.32
CA PHE A 677 -0.77 21.72 -14.56
C PHE A 677 -0.21 23.14 -14.61
N ALA A 678 -0.52 23.92 -13.58
CA ALA A 678 -0.02 25.28 -13.47
C ALA A 678 1.39 25.25 -12.87
N THR A 679 2.41 25.18 -13.73
CA THR A 679 3.84 25.04 -13.35
C THR A 679 4.44 26.25 -12.63
N SER A 680 3.65 27.30 -12.40
CA SER A 680 4.05 28.48 -11.66
C SER A 680 2.89 29.02 -10.81
N PRO A 681 3.19 29.76 -9.73
CA PRO A 681 2.16 30.42 -8.94
C PRO A 681 1.37 31.45 -9.76
N MET A 682 1.99 32.04 -10.78
CA MET A 682 1.34 32.97 -11.71
C MET A 682 0.25 32.27 -12.55
N LEU A 683 0.50 31.05 -13.05
CA LEU A 683 -0.53 30.26 -13.76
C LEU A 683 -1.61 29.78 -12.79
N SER A 684 -1.21 29.48 -11.55
CA SER A 684 -2.14 29.00 -10.53
C SER A 684 -3.15 30.09 -10.14
N ILE A 685 -2.66 31.33 -9.96
CA ILE A 685 -3.51 32.51 -9.79
C ILE A 685 -4.45 32.69 -10.99
N PHE A 686 -3.92 32.57 -12.22
CA PHE A 686 -4.72 32.71 -13.43
C PHE A 686 -5.81 31.64 -13.52
N ALA A 687 -5.48 30.36 -13.32
CA ALA A 687 -6.43 29.25 -13.31
C ALA A 687 -7.57 29.49 -12.29
N LYS A 688 -7.23 29.96 -11.08
CA LYS A 688 -8.20 30.29 -10.04
C LYS A 688 -9.12 31.46 -10.44
N ASN A 689 -8.57 32.52 -11.03
CA ASN A 689 -9.37 33.64 -11.54
C ASN A 689 -10.33 33.17 -12.65
N GLN A 690 -9.93 32.14 -13.40
CA GLN A 690 -10.72 31.47 -14.43
C GLN A 690 -11.68 30.41 -13.87
N GLY A 691 -11.87 30.33 -12.55
CA GLY A 691 -12.83 29.41 -11.90
C GLY A 691 -12.39 27.95 -11.86
N TYR A 692 -11.11 27.64 -12.10
CA TYR A 692 -10.60 26.29 -11.90
C TYR A 692 -10.49 25.94 -10.41
N ASN A 693 -10.72 24.67 -10.10
CA ASN A 693 -10.70 24.14 -8.73
C ASN A 693 -9.41 23.36 -8.45
N HIS A 694 -8.78 23.60 -7.31
CA HIS A 694 -7.53 22.91 -6.95
C HIS A 694 -7.70 21.39 -6.82
N LEU A 695 -6.78 20.62 -7.42
CA LEU A 695 -6.70 19.16 -7.34
C LEU A 695 -5.55 18.70 -6.43
N ALA A 696 -4.34 19.20 -6.68
CA ALA A 696 -3.09 18.76 -6.05
C ALA A 696 -2.02 19.87 -6.12
N GLY A 697 -0.97 19.79 -5.29
CA GLY A 697 0.17 20.71 -5.38
C GLY A 697 1.23 20.20 -6.37
N MET A 698 1.97 21.09 -7.01
CA MET A 698 3.14 20.75 -7.83
C MET A 698 4.44 20.83 -7.02
N PHE A 699 5.52 20.28 -7.59
CA PHE A 699 6.86 20.25 -6.99
C PHE A 699 6.89 19.53 -5.63
N PRO A 700 6.88 18.18 -5.66
CA PRO A 700 6.88 17.36 -4.45
C PRO A 700 7.96 17.75 -3.44
N GLY A 701 7.60 17.86 -2.16
CA GLY A 701 8.50 18.23 -1.07
C GLY A 701 8.76 19.73 -0.87
N SER A 702 8.29 20.62 -1.76
CA SER A 702 8.49 22.07 -1.64
C SER A 702 7.17 22.83 -1.52
N ASN A 703 6.99 23.63 -0.45
CA ASN A 703 5.77 24.46 -0.26
C ASN A 703 5.92 25.89 -0.79
N SER A 704 7.14 26.42 -0.73
CA SER A 704 7.53 27.74 -1.21
C SER A 704 9.00 27.70 -1.61
N TYR A 705 9.45 28.72 -2.35
CA TYR A 705 10.84 28.90 -2.73
C TYR A 705 11.17 30.39 -2.83
N ASN A 706 12.45 30.75 -2.88
CA ASN A 706 12.88 32.14 -3.01
C ASN A 706 13.59 32.36 -4.35
N ALA A 707 13.55 33.59 -4.85
CA ALA A 707 14.47 34.06 -5.87
C ALA A 707 15.72 34.65 -5.24
N GLY A 708 16.85 34.53 -5.93
CA GLY A 708 18.11 35.16 -5.56
C GLY A 708 18.58 36.11 -6.65
N LEU A 709 19.00 37.32 -6.26
CA LEU A 709 19.91 38.12 -7.07
C LEU A 709 21.33 37.67 -6.75
N PHE A 710 22.11 37.34 -7.77
CA PHE A 710 23.46 36.83 -7.60
C PHE A 710 24.44 37.49 -8.56
N VAL A 711 25.70 37.49 -8.15
CA VAL A 711 26.83 38.04 -8.90
C VAL A 711 27.96 37.01 -8.90
N ARG A 712 29.01 37.25 -9.68
CA ARG A 712 30.26 36.49 -9.51
C ARG A 712 30.83 36.67 -8.11
N SER A 713 31.46 35.65 -7.55
CA SER A 713 32.02 35.72 -6.19
C SER A 713 33.03 36.86 -6.01
N ASP A 714 33.75 37.23 -7.08
CA ASP A 714 34.72 38.34 -7.13
C ASP A 714 34.12 39.71 -7.55
N SER A 715 32.80 39.81 -7.74
CA SER A 715 32.15 41.06 -8.14
C SER A 715 32.23 42.14 -7.05
N PRO A 716 32.46 43.41 -7.42
CA PRO A 716 32.44 44.53 -6.47
C PRO A 716 31.04 44.84 -5.93
N ILE A 717 29.97 44.36 -6.58
CA ILE A 717 28.58 44.55 -6.14
C ILE A 717 28.34 43.67 -4.90
N GLN A 718 28.11 44.29 -3.75
CA GLN A 718 27.91 43.59 -2.48
C GLN A 718 26.44 43.39 -2.14
N SER A 719 25.58 44.33 -2.55
CA SER A 719 24.17 44.37 -2.21
C SER A 719 23.32 44.98 -3.32
N ILE A 720 22.00 44.90 -3.16
CA ILE A 720 21.03 45.55 -4.05
C ILE A 720 21.21 47.09 -4.13
N ASN A 721 21.84 47.69 -3.13
CA ASN A 721 22.06 49.14 -3.09
C ASN A 721 23.11 49.60 -4.12
N ASP A 722 24.07 48.72 -4.45
CA ASP A 722 25.17 49.02 -5.38
C ASP A 722 24.70 49.02 -6.85
N ILE A 723 23.52 48.43 -7.11
CA ILE A 723 22.90 48.38 -8.44
C ILE A 723 22.43 49.78 -8.85
N ASN A 724 22.83 50.19 -10.06
CA ASN A 724 22.59 51.50 -10.64
C ASN A 724 22.40 51.43 -12.17
N SER A 725 22.27 52.61 -12.82
CA SER A 725 21.93 52.72 -14.24
C SER A 725 22.97 52.15 -15.22
N SER A 726 24.18 51.82 -14.75
CA SER A 726 25.22 51.14 -15.54
C SER A 726 25.24 49.62 -15.33
N THR A 727 24.58 49.12 -14.28
CA THR A 727 24.57 47.70 -13.93
C THR A 727 23.71 46.91 -14.90
N LYS A 728 24.31 45.92 -15.57
CA LYS A 728 23.62 44.98 -16.45
C LYS A 728 23.04 43.82 -15.67
N VAL A 729 21.71 43.72 -15.67
CA VAL A 729 20.96 42.71 -14.93
C VAL A 729 20.31 41.74 -15.91
N ALA A 730 20.72 40.47 -15.85
CA ALA A 730 20.12 39.38 -16.60
C ALA A 730 18.86 38.86 -15.88
N LEU A 731 17.73 39.01 -16.55
CA LEU A 731 16.39 38.68 -16.08
C LEU A 731 15.73 37.61 -16.95
N GLY A 732 14.74 36.96 -16.36
CA GLY A 732 13.88 35.97 -17.02
C GLY A 732 12.98 36.54 -18.11
N SER A 733 12.11 35.69 -18.67
CA SER A 733 10.96 36.15 -19.46
C SER A 733 9.94 36.88 -18.57
N PHE A 734 9.08 37.69 -19.20
CA PHE A 734 7.93 38.39 -18.58
C PHE A 734 6.87 37.50 -17.92
N THR A 735 7.14 36.21 -17.79
CA THR A 735 6.25 35.18 -17.28
C THR A 735 6.86 34.43 -16.09
N SER A 736 8.12 34.72 -15.75
CA SER A 736 8.85 34.05 -14.68
C SER A 736 8.64 34.72 -13.33
N ALA A 737 8.15 33.94 -12.35
CA ALA A 737 8.02 34.42 -10.97
C ALA A 737 9.39 34.76 -10.36
N SER A 738 10.34 33.82 -10.39
CA SER A 738 11.61 33.96 -9.70
C SER A 738 12.64 34.81 -10.43
N SER A 739 12.74 34.67 -11.75
CA SER A 739 13.77 35.39 -12.52
C SER A 739 13.30 36.72 -13.13
N PHE A 740 12.02 37.07 -13.02
CA PHE A 740 11.50 38.35 -13.52
C PHE A 740 10.64 39.11 -12.51
N TYR A 741 9.52 38.55 -12.03
CA TYR A 741 8.62 39.29 -11.14
C TYR A 741 9.27 39.66 -9.81
N MET A 742 9.89 38.69 -9.13
CA MET A 742 10.58 38.96 -7.86
C MET A 742 11.73 39.98 -7.99
N PRO A 743 12.68 39.85 -8.93
CA PRO A 743 13.75 40.85 -9.05
C PRO A 743 13.23 42.22 -9.47
N VAL A 744 12.23 42.32 -10.36
CA VAL A 744 11.62 43.61 -10.72
C VAL A 744 10.95 44.27 -9.51
N TYR A 745 10.25 43.48 -8.69
CA TYR A 745 9.67 43.97 -7.44
C TYR A 745 10.75 44.41 -6.44
N ASN A 746 11.81 43.62 -6.25
CA ASN A 746 12.88 43.94 -5.31
C ASN A 746 13.73 45.14 -5.76
N LEU A 747 13.88 45.34 -7.07
CA LEU A 747 14.59 46.47 -7.66
C LEU A 747 13.69 47.69 -7.94
N TYR A 748 12.50 47.74 -7.35
CA TYR A 748 11.57 48.87 -7.54
C TYR A 748 12.27 50.21 -7.29
N GLY A 749 12.09 51.16 -8.21
CA GLY A 749 12.71 52.48 -8.16
C GLY A 749 14.16 52.55 -8.69
N LYS A 750 14.81 51.42 -8.99
CA LYS A 750 16.14 51.41 -9.59
C LYS A 750 16.08 51.60 -11.10
N THR A 751 17.12 52.21 -11.65
CA THR A 751 17.40 52.25 -13.09
C THR A 751 18.51 51.25 -13.39
N ILE A 752 18.33 50.39 -14.39
CA ILE A 752 19.26 49.28 -14.71
C ILE A 752 19.43 49.11 -16.22
N VAL A 753 20.48 48.44 -16.66
CA VAL A 753 20.56 47.89 -18.02
C VAL A 753 19.94 46.49 -18.00
N ALA A 754 18.70 46.35 -18.48
CA ALA A 754 17.97 45.08 -18.44
C ALA A 754 18.31 44.20 -19.65
N ASP A 755 18.67 42.94 -19.38
CA ASP A 755 18.80 41.86 -20.34
C ASP A 755 17.71 40.82 -20.05
N VAL A 756 16.56 40.93 -20.73
CA VAL A 756 15.34 40.15 -20.45
C VAL A 756 15.16 38.98 -21.41
N GLY A 757 14.32 38.01 -21.04
CA GLY A 757 13.97 36.88 -21.90
C GLY A 757 14.88 35.66 -21.77
N ASN A 758 15.78 35.67 -20.79
CA ASN A 758 16.72 34.57 -20.56
C ASN A 758 16.08 33.42 -19.76
N ARG A 759 16.58 32.20 -19.94
CA ARG A 759 16.21 31.03 -19.11
C ARG A 759 17.28 30.80 -18.03
N GLY A 760 16.92 30.14 -16.93
CA GLY A 760 17.75 30.06 -15.71
C GLY A 760 19.24 29.80 -15.93
N GLU A 761 19.58 28.74 -16.67
CA GLU A 761 20.98 28.38 -16.95
C GLU A 761 21.72 29.45 -17.79
N ALA A 762 21.06 30.03 -18.78
CA ALA A 762 21.63 31.12 -19.58
C ALA A 762 21.89 32.40 -18.76
N ILE A 763 21.06 32.69 -17.75
CA ILE A 763 21.31 33.80 -16.81
C ILE A 763 22.60 33.53 -16.01
N ILE A 764 22.76 32.30 -15.53
CA ILE A 764 23.94 31.88 -14.76
C ILE A 764 25.21 32.01 -15.61
N GLU A 765 25.20 31.47 -16.83
CA GLU A 765 26.33 31.56 -17.76
C GLU A 765 26.71 33.01 -18.08
N LYS A 766 25.72 33.87 -18.35
CA LYS A 766 25.97 35.30 -18.60
C LYS A 766 26.68 35.97 -17.43
N VAL A 767 26.30 35.67 -16.20
CA VAL A 767 26.98 36.22 -15.01
C VAL A 767 28.40 35.67 -14.89
N LYS A 768 28.58 34.35 -15.04
CA LYS A 768 29.91 33.72 -14.95
C LYS A 768 30.88 34.25 -16.02
N ASN A 769 30.39 34.48 -17.23
CA ASN A 769 31.16 35.01 -18.36
C ASN A 769 31.40 36.52 -18.27
N GLY A 770 30.71 37.24 -17.38
CA GLY A 770 30.75 38.70 -17.29
C GLY A 770 29.92 39.41 -18.35
N ASP A 771 29.05 38.69 -19.07
CA ASP A 771 28.08 39.28 -20.00
C ASP A 771 26.96 40.01 -19.26
N ALA A 772 26.75 39.73 -17.97
CA ALA A 772 25.87 40.45 -17.06
C ALA A 772 26.54 40.59 -15.68
N ASP A 773 26.30 41.72 -15.01
CA ASP A 773 26.86 41.99 -13.69
C ASP A 773 26.08 41.26 -12.58
N VAL A 774 24.76 41.18 -12.74
CA VAL A 774 23.82 40.57 -11.80
C VAL A 774 22.88 39.63 -12.54
N GLY A 775 22.62 38.45 -11.99
CA GLY A 775 21.61 37.51 -12.48
C GLY A 775 20.49 37.31 -11.47
N SER A 776 19.33 36.85 -11.94
CA SER A 776 18.20 36.44 -11.09
C SER A 776 17.72 35.03 -11.41
N ALA A 777 17.57 34.18 -10.39
CA ALA A 777 17.04 32.82 -10.56
C ALA A 777 16.42 32.27 -9.26
N ALA A 778 15.72 31.12 -9.35
CA ALA A 778 15.24 30.39 -8.18
C ALA A 778 16.42 29.78 -7.39
N ILE A 779 16.39 29.96 -6.06
CA ILE A 779 17.39 29.38 -5.15
C ILE A 779 17.10 27.90 -4.94
N GLY A 780 18.14 27.06 -5.02
CA GLY A 780 18.08 25.61 -4.82
C GLY A 780 17.84 24.81 -6.09
N ASP A 781 17.13 25.38 -7.07
CA ASP A 781 16.92 24.77 -8.39
C ASP A 781 18.02 25.21 -9.38
N SER A 782 18.03 26.50 -9.72
CA SER A 782 19.00 27.05 -10.68
C SER A 782 20.28 27.54 -10.00
N VAL A 783 20.16 28.40 -8.98
CA VAL A 783 21.32 28.92 -8.25
C VAL A 783 21.47 28.16 -6.93
N ARG A 784 22.61 27.50 -6.75
CA ARG A 784 22.90 26.75 -5.52
C ARG A 784 23.66 27.64 -4.54
N LYS A 785 23.36 27.49 -3.24
CA LYS A 785 24.00 28.28 -2.18
C LYS A 785 25.50 27.96 -2.00
N ASP A 786 25.94 26.81 -2.49
CA ASP A 786 27.29 26.26 -2.38
C ASP A 786 28.13 26.44 -3.66
N ASP A 787 27.62 27.12 -4.71
CA ASP A 787 28.43 27.42 -5.90
C ASP A 787 29.55 28.41 -5.54
N PRO A 788 30.85 28.02 -5.58
CA PRO A 788 31.96 28.88 -5.17
C PRO A 788 32.22 30.05 -6.15
N THR A 789 31.66 29.99 -7.36
CA THR A 789 31.86 31.00 -8.40
C THR A 789 30.83 32.12 -8.34
N LEU A 790 29.76 31.94 -7.56
CA LEU A 790 28.66 32.89 -7.46
C LEU A 790 28.43 33.30 -6.01
N ARG A 791 27.89 34.50 -5.81
CA ARG A 791 27.49 35.02 -4.51
C ARG A 791 26.10 35.62 -4.60
N ILE A 792 25.19 35.16 -3.75
CA ILE A 792 23.84 35.71 -3.64
C ILE A 792 23.93 37.02 -2.84
N ILE A 793 23.46 38.13 -3.42
CA ILE A 793 23.49 39.47 -2.82
C ILE A 793 22.12 39.92 -2.28
N HIS A 794 21.06 39.21 -2.67
CA HIS A 794 19.71 39.44 -2.17
C HIS A 794 18.88 38.17 -2.30
N VAL A 795 18.08 37.87 -1.28
CA VAL A 795 17.08 36.80 -1.28
C VAL A 795 15.70 37.44 -1.23
N SER A 796 14.83 37.04 -2.14
CA SER A 796 13.47 37.58 -2.25
C SER A 796 12.58 37.09 -1.11
N ARG A 797 11.39 37.70 -0.98
CA ARG A 797 10.28 37.11 -0.22
C ARG A 797 9.91 35.72 -0.78
N ASP A 798 9.20 34.94 0.02
CA ASP A 798 8.71 33.62 -0.37
C ASP A 798 7.78 33.72 -1.59
N ILE A 799 8.09 32.90 -2.57
CA ILE A 799 7.25 32.61 -3.72
C ILE A 799 6.45 31.36 -3.36
N PRO A 800 5.12 31.41 -3.30
CA PRO A 800 4.32 30.23 -3.02
C PRO A 800 4.52 29.17 -4.10
N GLY A 801 4.36 27.90 -3.73
CA GLY A 801 4.30 26.79 -4.67
C GLY A 801 3.17 26.95 -5.68
N SER A 802 3.06 26.00 -6.61
CA SER A 802 2.02 26.00 -7.64
C SER A 802 1.17 24.74 -7.57
N GLY A 803 0.12 24.65 -8.37
CA GLY A 803 -0.86 23.56 -8.26
C GLY A 803 -1.32 22.96 -9.59
N VAL A 804 -2.02 21.85 -9.47
CA VAL A 804 -2.80 21.22 -10.53
C VAL A 804 -4.27 21.53 -10.29
N TYR A 805 -4.98 21.89 -11.36
CA TYR A 805 -6.29 22.51 -11.29
C TYR A 805 -7.28 21.83 -12.23
N ALA A 806 -8.50 21.60 -11.78
CA ALA A 806 -9.60 21.06 -12.56
C ALA A 806 -10.44 22.18 -13.19
N SER A 807 -10.80 22.01 -14.47
CA SER A 807 -11.69 22.92 -15.17
C SER A 807 -13.08 22.97 -14.53
N PRO A 808 -13.75 24.14 -14.51
CA PRO A 808 -15.16 24.25 -14.14
C PRO A 808 -16.10 23.48 -15.09
N ASN A 809 -15.63 23.03 -16.26
CA ASN A 809 -16.42 22.19 -17.17
C ASN A 809 -16.58 20.75 -16.66
N LEU A 810 -15.76 20.32 -15.69
CA LEU A 810 -15.93 19.02 -15.05
C LEU A 810 -17.14 19.09 -14.12
N SER A 811 -18.02 18.09 -14.24
CA SER A 811 -19.11 17.92 -13.27
C SER A 811 -18.53 17.75 -11.87
N LYS A 812 -19.28 18.10 -10.83
CA LYS A 812 -18.83 17.91 -9.43
C LYS A 812 -18.40 16.47 -9.15
N ASN A 813 -19.08 15.50 -9.76
CA ASN A 813 -18.75 14.08 -9.63
C ASN A 813 -17.43 13.73 -10.35
N ASP A 814 -17.23 14.24 -11.56
CA ASP A 814 -15.99 14.02 -12.31
C ASP A 814 -14.80 14.71 -11.64
N TYR A 815 -14.98 15.90 -11.06
CA TYR A 815 -13.97 16.56 -10.23
C TYR A 815 -13.47 15.65 -9.09
N GLU A 816 -14.39 15.13 -8.27
CA GLU A 816 -14.03 14.26 -7.15
C GLU A 816 -13.39 12.95 -7.62
N ASN A 817 -13.89 12.39 -8.72
CA ASN A 817 -13.38 11.15 -9.29
C ASN A 817 -11.99 11.32 -9.91
N VAL A 818 -11.75 12.39 -10.66
CA VAL A 818 -10.42 12.75 -11.20
C VAL A 818 -9.45 13.02 -10.06
N LYS A 819 -9.86 13.78 -9.04
CA LYS A 819 -9.04 14.02 -7.85
C LYS A 819 -8.65 12.71 -7.16
N LYS A 820 -9.61 11.82 -6.94
CA LYS A 820 -9.36 10.49 -6.34
C LYS A 820 -8.41 9.66 -7.20
N LEU A 821 -8.60 9.62 -8.52
CA LEU A 821 -7.70 8.91 -9.44
C LEU A 821 -6.27 9.45 -9.34
N MET A 822 -6.09 10.76 -9.45
CA MET A 822 -4.77 11.39 -9.38
C MET A 822 -4.06 11.11 -8.05
N LEU A 823 -4.77 11.22 -6.92
CA LEU A 823 -4.15 11.05 -5.61
C LEU A 823 -3.89 9.56 -5.26
N ASN A 824 -4.58 8.63 -5.90
CA ASN A 824 -4.35 7.18 -5.76
C ASN A 824 -3.32 6.62 -6.76
N ALA A 825 -2.86 7.42 -7.72
CA ALA A 825 -1.82 7.00 -8.65
C ALA A 825 -0.54 6.58 -7.89
N PRO A 826 0.19 5.56 -8.35
CA PRO A 826 1.50 5.18 -7.80
C PRO A 826 2.43 6.38 -7.59
N SER A 827 3.25 6.33 -6.54
CA SER A 827 4.12 7.45 -6.16
C SER A 827 5.11 7.85 -7.26
N GLU A 828 5.51 6.88 -8.08
CA GLU A 828 6.37 7.04 -9.24
C GLU A 828 5.71 7.91 -10.31
N ILE A 829 4.42 7.66 -10.60
CA ILE A 829 3.62 8.42 -11.55
C ILE A 829 3.40 9.86 -11.04
N GLN A 830 3.10 10.01 -9.75
CA GLN A 830 2.95 11.35 -9.14
C GLN A 830 4.24 12.17 -9.24
N LYS A 831 5.39 11.55 -8.93
CA LYS A 831 6.71 12.18 -9.03
C LYS A 831 7.07 12.54 -10.46
N GLU A 832 6.83 11.65 -11.42
CA GLU A 832 7.11 11.88 -12.83
C GLU A 832 6.26 13.03 -13.39
N ALA A 833 4.96 13.01 -13.13
CA ALA A 833 4.04 14.09 -13.53
C ALA A 833 4.18 15.37 -12.67
N ASN A 834 5.07 15.38 -11.67
CA ASN A 834 5.41 16.53 -10.84
C ASN A 834 4.23 17.10 -10.00
N TYR A 835 3.47 16.22 -9.33
CA TYR A 835 2.42 16.62 -8.40
C TYR A 835 2.39 15.76 -7.13
N GLU A 836 1.75 16.24 -6.07
CA GLU A 836 1.48 15.47 -4.85
C GLU A 836 0.25 16.00 -4.09
N ALA A 837 -0.27 15.18 -3.18
CA ALA A 837 -1.36 15.55 -2.29
C ALA A 837 -0.96 16.70 -1.34
N LYS A 838 -1.39 17.92 -1.65
CA LYS A 838 -1.10 19.14 -0.89
C LYS A 838 -2.33 20.05 -0.83
N PRO A 839 -2.47 20.88 0.22
CA PRO A 839 -3.45 21.96 0.22
C PRO A 839 -3.07 23.02 -0.83
N GLU A 840 -4.07 23.79 -1.29
CA GLU A 840 -3.82 24.91 -2.19
C GLU A 840 -2.92 25.97 -1.48
N PRO A 841 -1.82 26.42 -2.13
CA PRO A 841 -1.00 27.50 -1.58
C PRO A 841 -1.77 28.82 -1.39
N ASP A 842 -1.43 29.59 -0.37
CA ASP A 842 -1.96 30.95 -0.21
C ASP A 842 -1.22 31.93 -1.14
N TYR A 843 -1.93 32.41 -2.15
CA TYR A 843 -1.38 33.36 -3.12
C TYR A 843 -1.58 34.83 -2.73
N THR A 844 -2.16 35.15 -1.57
CA THR A 844 -2.63 36.51 -1.23
C THR A 844 -1.53 37.56 -1.32
N GLU A 845 -0.37 37.32 -0.70
CA GLU A 845 0.75 38.27 -0.75
C GLU A 845 1.42 38.31 -2.12
N PHE A 846 1.56 37.14 -2.77
CA PHE A 846 2.17 37.08 -4.09
C PHE A 846 1.31 37.80 -5.15
N LYS A 847 -0.02 37.73 -5.06
CA LYS A 847 -0.94 38.52 -5.92
C LYS A 847 -0.66 40.03 -5.86
N LYS A 848 -0.35 40.57 -4.67
CA LYS A 848 0.00 42.00 -4.51
C LYS A 848 1.32 42.34 -5.21
N ILE A 849 2.31 41.45 -5.12
CA ILE A 849 3.59 41.60 -5.82
C ILE A 849 3.37 41.60 -7.33
N VAL A 850 2.56 40.65 -7.82
CA VAL A 850 2.21 40.51 -9.23
C VAL A 850 1.55 41.76 -9.76
N GLN A 851 0.50 42.24 -9.08
CA GLN A 851 -0.18 43.48 -9.44
C GLN A 851 0.78 44.67 -9.49
N ARG A 852 1.68 44.78 -8.50
CA ARG A 852 2.67 45.87 -8.47
C ARG A 852 3.67 45.80 -9.63
N VAL A 853 4.10 44.60 -10.01
CA VAL A 853 4.99 44.41 -11.15
C VAL A 853 4.27 44.69 -12.47
N GLU A 854 3.01 44.27 -12.61
CA GLU A 854 2.18 44.60 -13.77
C GLU A 854 2.03 46.11 -13.96
N GLU A 855 1.86 46.89 -12.87
CA GLU A 855 1.90 48.36 -12.91
C GLU A 855 3.25 48.90 -13.41
N ILE A 856 4.37 48.31 -12.98
CA ILE A 856 5.71 48.69 -13.47
C ILE A 856 5.82 48.38 -14.97
N LEU A 857 5.32 47.24 -15.43
CA LEU A 857 5.37 46.83 -16.84
C LEU A 857 4.59 47.75 -17.77
N ILE A 858 3.57 48.44 -17.25
CA ILE A 858 2.83 49.46 -17.99
C ILE A 858 3.70 50.70 -18.25
N CYS A 859 4.60 51.03 -17.33
CA CYS A 859 5.30 52.32 -17.32
C CYS A 859 6.75 52.19 -17.80
N ALA A 860 7.41 51.08 -17.47
CA ALA A 860 8.78 50.77 -17.84
C ALA A 860 8.88 50.32 -19.31
N ASP A 861 9.83 50.92 -20.04
CA ASP A 861 10.11 50.57 -21.44
C ASP A 861 11.33 49.65 -21.52
N PHE A 862 11.11 48.34 -21.47
CA PHE A 862 12.18 47.35 -21.56
C PHE A 862 12.85 47.27 -22.94
N THR A 863 12.38 48.04 -23.93
CA THR A 863 13.08 48.19 -25.23
C THR A 863 14.21 49.22 -25.17
N LYS A 864 14.28 49.99 -24.08
CA LYS A 864 15.32 50.99 -23.84
C LYS A 864 16.22 50.54 -22.72
N ASN A 865 17.52 50.78 -22.89
CA ASN A 865 18.49 50.61 -21.83
C ASN A 865 19.27 51.91 -21.63
N PRO A 866 19.39 52.40 -20.38
CA PRO A 866 18.85 51.82 -19.15
C PRO A 866 17.33 52.05 -18.98
N VAL A 867 16.67 51.16 -18.24
CA VAL A 867 15.24 51.20 -17.90
C VAL A 867 15.05 51.47 -16.42
N THR A 868 14.07 52.32 -16.07
CA THR A 868 13.67 52.58 -14.67
C THR A 868 12.52 51.67 -14.28
N LEU A 869 12.71 50.89 -13.22
CA LEU A 869 11.73 49.95 -12.67
C LEU A 869 10.76 50.64 -11.71
N ALA A 870 10.05 51.65 -12.22
CA ALA A 870 9.02 52.36 -11.47
C ALA A 870 7.89 52.77 -12.40
N CYS A 871 6.69 52.93 -11.84
CA CYS A 871 5.63 53.66 -12.50
C CYS A 871 5.44 55.02 -11.81
N THR A 872 5.61 56.09 -12.57
CA THR A 872 5.32 57.48 -12.16
C THR A 872 4.26 58.03 -13.10
N GLY A 873 3.04 58.20 -12.62
CA GLY A 873 1.90 58.70 -13.40
C GLY A 873 0.63 57.87 -13.19
N GLU A 874 -0.50 58.44 -13.56
CA GLU A 874 -1.80 57.74 -13.53
C GLU A 874 -1.88 56.78 -14.73
N ILE A 875 -2.18 55.52 -14.45
CA ILE A 875 -2.42 54.52 -15.50
C ILE A 875 -3.84 54.76 -16.01
N GLN A 876 -3.95 55.04 -17.30
CA GLN A 876 -5.23 55.13 -17.98
C GLN A 876 -5.59 53.77 -18.59
N THR A 877 -6.87 53.41 -18.53
CA THR A 877 -7.42 52.19 -19.11
C THR A 877 -8.36 52.58 -20.23
N ILE A 878 -8.11 52.07 -21.43
CA ILE A 878 -8.96 52.24 -22.61
C ILE A 878 -9.60 50.90 -22.90
N GLU A 879 -10.92 50.80 -22.76
CA GLU A 879 -11.68 49.61 -23.09
C GLU A 879 -12.52 49.88 -24.35
N GLY A 880 -12.26 49.14 -25.43
CA GLY A 880 -12.94 49.39 -26.69
C GLY A 880 -12.62 48.42 -27.82
N ASN A 881 -13.13 48.72 -29.02
CA ASN A 881 -13.02 47.85 -30.19
C ASN A 881 -12.01 48.36 -31.20
N ILE A 882 -11.21 47.45 -31.78
CA ILE A 882 -10.28 47.77 -32.86
C ILE A 882 -11.07 47.95 -34.17
N ASN A 883 -11.23 49.20 -34.61
CA ASN A 883 -11.96 49.55 -35.82
C ASN A 883 -11.05 49.66 -37.07
N GLY A 884 -9.75 49.51 -36.89
CA GLY A 884 -8.80 49.43 -37.99
C GLY A 884 -7.36 49.34 -37.51
N VAL A 885 -6.48 48.81 -38.37
CA VAL A 885 -5.04 48.73 -38.10
C VAL A 885 -4.29 49.26 -39.31
N SER A 886 -3.29 50.12 -39.07
CA SER A 886 -2.36 50.61 -40.09
C SER A 886 -0.91 50.30 -39.70
N LEU A 887 -0.01 50.25 -40.68
CA LEU A 887 1.43 50.11 -40.44
C LEU A 887 2.11 51.47 -40.57
N GLU A 888 2.87 51.86 -39.56
CA GLU A 888 3.71 53.06 -39.55
C GLU A 888 5.15 52.66 -39.20
N GLY A 889 6.00 52.51 -40.21
CA GLY A 889 7.37 52.03 -40.04
C GLY A 889 7.41 50.60 -39.48
N ASN A 890 8.09 50.40 -38.35
CA ASN A 890 8.19 49.10 -37.66
C ASN A 890 7.07 48.88 -36.61
N ASN A 891 6.02 49.71 -36.61
CA ASN A 891 4.92 49.64 -35.67
C ASN A 891 3.57 49.42 -36.37
N SER A 892 2.68 48.65 -35.74
CA SER A 892 1.25 48.62 -36.04
C SER A 892 0.53 49.67 -35.20
N VAL A 893 -0.36 50.46 -35.82
CA VAL A 893 -1.18 51.46 -35.15
C VAL A 893 -2.61 50.94 -35.11
N LEU A 894 -3.08 50.61 -33.91
CA LEU A 894 -4.43 50.16 -33.63
C LEU A 894 -5.35 51.37 -33.44
N LYS A 895 -6.42 51.46 -34.22
CA LYS A 895 -7.50 52.44 -34.02
C LYS A 895 -8.57 51.83 -33.12
N ILE A 896 -8.58 52.23 -31.86
CA ILE A 896 -9.50 51.70 -30.85
C ILE A 896 -10.59 52.72 -30.59
N SER A 897 -11.85 52.32 -30.75
CA SER A 897 -12.99 53.15 -30.39
C SER A 897 -13.46 52.81 -28.98
N ALA A 898 -13.38 53.80 -28.09
CA ALA A 898 -13.73 53.69 -26.67
C ALA A 898 -14.30 55.03 -26.18
N ASP A 899 -15.34 55.01 -25.35
CA ASP A 899 -15.96 56.20 -24.74
C ASP A 899 -16.31 57.34 -25.73
N GLY A 900 -16.78 56.97 -26.92
CA GLY A 900 -17.11 57.94 -27.99
C GLY A 900 -15.91 58.63 -28.64
N GLN A 901 -14.69 58.20 -28.32
CA GLN A 901 -13.43 58.69 -28.89
C GLN A 901 -12.69 57.60 -29.67
N ILE A 902 -11.78 58.01 -30.56
CA ILE A 902 -10.88 57.11 -31.28
C ILE A 902 -9.46 57.33 -30.76
N TYR A 903 -8.88 56.27 -30.22
CA TYR A 903 -7.50 56.18 -29.78
C TYR A 903 -6.62 55.54 -30.86
N ASN A 904 -5.44 56.10 -31.11
CA ASN A 904 -4.43 55.52 -32.00
C ASN A 904 -3.28 54.99 -31.14
N ILE A 905 -3.21 53.67 -31.01
CA ILE A 905 -2.24 53.00 -30.14
C ILE A 905 -1.15 52.33 -30.99
N SER A 906 0.08 52.80 -30.86
CA SER A 906 1.25 52.28 -31.58
C SER A 906 1.87 51.12 -30.81
N ILE A 907 1.98 49.96 -31.45
CA ILE A 907 2.65 48.74 -30.94
C ILE A 907 3.74 48.30 -31.92
N PRO A 908 4.89 47.77 -31.47
CA PRO A 908 5.87 47.15 -32.36
C PRO A 908 5.26 45.97 -33.13
N VAL A 909 5.55 45.84 -34.43
CA VAL A 909 4.97 44.78 -35.28
C VAL A 909 5.22 43.37 -34.72
N LYS A 910 6.39 43.14 -34.10
CA LYS A 910 6.72 41.85 -33.46
C LYS A 910 5.77 41.50 -32.30
N MET A 911 5.23 42.51 -31.63
CA MET A 911 4.31 42.37 -30.51
C MET A 911 2.88 42.08 -30.97
N THR A 912 2.54 42.44 -32.21
CA THR A 912 1.23 42.18 -32.80
C THR A 912 0.91 40.68 -32.80
N ILE A 913 1.86 39.83 -33.19
CA ILE A 913 1.71 38.37 -33.14
C ILE A 913 1.56 37.89 -31.70
N GLU A 914 2.33 38.45 -30.77
CA GLU A 914 2.31 38.06 -29.36
C GLU A 914 0.94 38.34 -28.70
N ILE A 915 0.34 39.49 -29.01
CA ILE A 915 -0.94 39.93 -28.44
C ILE A 915 -2.11 39.21 -29.14
N PHE A 916 -2.12 39.18 -30.47
CA PHE A 916 -3.30 38.75 -31.23
C PHE A 916 -3.22 37.31 -31.74
N GLY A 917 -2.06 36.66 -31.65
CA GLY A 917 -1.80 35.34 -32.19
C GLY A 917 -1.69 35.30 -33.72
N SER A 918 -1.70 36.46 -34.39
CA SER A 918 -1.63 36.60 -35.85
C SER A 918 -1.01 37.96 -36.21
N ASP A 919 -0.24 38.01 -37.30
CA ASP A 919 0.25 39.25 -37.92
C ASP A 919 -0.69 39.77 -39.01
N LYS A 920 -1.73 39.00 -39.38
CA LYS A 920 -2.71 39.44 -40.37
C LYS A 920 -3.61 40.51 -39.77
N LEU A 921 -3.54 41.71 -40.33
CA LEU A 921 -4.33 42.87 -39.89
C LEU A 921 -5.84 42.59 -39.86
N THR A 922 -6.33 41.72 -40.76
CA THR A 922 -7.73 41.28 -40.82
C THR A 922 -8.17 40.50 -39.59
N ASP A 923 -7.25 39.78 -38.94
CA ASP A 923 -7.55 38.93 -37.79
C ASP A 923 -7.59 39.76 -36.48
N ILE A 924 -7.09 41.00 -36.53
CA ILE A 924 -7.01 41.94 -35.41
C ILE A 924 -8.23 42.87 -35.40
N GLN A 925 -8.74 43.21 -36.58
CA GLN A 925 -9.88 44.10 -36.71
C GLN A 925 -11.15 43.47 -36.10
N GLY A 926 -11.91 44.27 -35.36
CA GLY A 926 -13.13 43.87 -34.69
C GLY A 926 -12.93 43.26 -33.30
N LYS A 927 -11.68 43.02 -32.86
CA LYS A 927 -11.43 42.52 -31.50
C LYS A 927 -11.66 43.60 -30.45
N SER A 928 -12.21 43.19 -29.31
CA SER A 928 -12.30 44.02 -28.11
C SER A 928 -10.98 43.96 -27.34
N VAL A 929 -10.52 45.12 -26.86
CA VAL A 929 -9.24 45.25 -26.16
C VAL A 929 -9.34 46.18 -24.96
N ILE A 930 -8.58 45.84 -23.92
CA ILE A 930 -8.29 46.72 -22.78
C ILE A 930 -6.83 47.14 -22.90
N VAL A 931 -6.58 48.43 -23.08
CA VAL A 931 -5.23 49.01 -23.13
C VAL A 931 -4.95 49.78 -21.85
N LYS A 932 -3.93 49.37 -21.11
CA LYS A 932 -3.44 50.05 -19.91
C LYS A 932 -2.14 50.78 -20.21
N THR A 933 -2.12 52.11 -20.11
CA THR A 933 -0.93 52.91 -20.42
C THR A 933 -0.87 54.20 -19.62
N ASN A 934 0.34 54.62 -19.27
CA ASN A 934 0.64 55.95 -18.72
C ASN A 934 1.26 56.89 -19.78
N LYS A 935 1.35 56.47 -21.05
CA LYS A 935 1.96 57.19 -22.18
C LYS A 935 0.92 57.67 -23.20
N LEU A 936 -0.22 58.16 -22.75
CA LEU A 936 -1.21 58.81 -23.61
C LEU A 936 -0.93 60.30 -23.73
N ASN A 937 -0.83 60.78 -24.97
CA ASN A 937 -0.79 62.20 -25.29
C ASN A 937 -2.02 62.53 -26.15
N GLY A 938 -3.08 63.02 -25.50
CA GLY A 938 -4.42 63.05 -26.08
C GLY A 938 -4.88 61.65 -26.46
N ASN A 939 -5.36 61.46 -27.69
CA ASN A 939 -5.86 60.17 -28.17
C ASN A 939 -4.79 59.35 -28.89
N LYS A 940 -3.50 59.61 -28.62
CA LYS A 940 -2.38 58.84 -29.18
C LYS A 940 -1.57 58.24 -28.05
N GLY A 941 -1.29 56.95 -28.14
CA GLY A 941 -0.50 56.23 -27.14
C GLY A 941 0.54 55.34 -27.80
N GLN A 942 1.62 55.04 -27.07
CA GLN A 942 2.61 54.06 -27.47
C GLN A 942 2.72 52.97 -26.40
N ILE A 943 2.73 51.73 -26.85
CA ILE A 943 2.84 50.54 -26.01
C ILE A 943 4.18 49.87 -26.28
N SER A 944 4.88 49.53 -25.21
CA SER A 944 6.22 48.94 -25.25
C SER A 944 6.26 47.53 -24.68
N ASN A 945 5.13 47.02 -24.16
CA ASN A 945 5.03 45.70 -23.56
C ASN A 945 3.66 45.06 -23.89
N SER A 946 3.67 43.77 -24.24
CA SER A 946 2.45 43.02 -24.56
C SER A 946 1.46 42.95 -23.41
N GLN A 947 1.94 42.98 -22.16
CA GLN A 947 1.09 42.97 -20.95
C GLN A 947 0.22 44.24 -20.79
N GLN A 948 0.44 45.26 -21.61
CA GLN A 948 -0.37 46.49 -21.59
C GLN A 948 -1.67 46.36 -22.40
N ILE A 949 -1.81 45.32 -23.22
CA ILE A 949 -3.00 45.09 -24.03
C ILE A 949 -3.56 43.71 -23.71
N GLU A 950 -4.77 43.69 -23.18
CA GLU A 950 -5.57 42.48 -23.01
C GLU A 950 -6.59 42.41 -24.14
N VAL A 951 -6.72 41.26 -24.79
CA VAL A 951 -7.70 41.01 -25.84
C VAL A 951 -8.81 40.14 -25.25
N TYR A 952 -10.06 40.51 -25.45
CA TYR A 952 -11.21 39.75 -25.00
C TYR A 952 -12.24 39.60 -26.13
N GLU A 953 -13.05 38.54 -26.04
CA GLU A 953 -14.14 38.24 -26.99
C GLU A 953 -15.48 38.80 -26.51
#